data_AF-A0A2E0Z388-F1
#
_entry.id   AF-A0A2E0Z388-F1
#
_cell.length_a   1.000
_cell.length_b   1.000
_cell.length_c   1.000
_cell.angle_alpha   90.00
_cell.angle_beta   90.00
_cell.angle_gamma   90.00
#
_symmetry.space_group_name_H-M   'P 1'
#
loop_
_entity.id
_entity.type
_entity.pdbx_description
1 polymer ?
#
loop_
_entity_poly.entity_id
_entity_poly.type
_entity_poly.pdbx_seq_one_letter_code
_entity_poly.pdbx_strand_id
1 'polypeptide(L)'
;MFPTRFAPRTALAAALALCAASLPAVLAPAGPAHAAGPFDSGLLLYSTEGNRLRRYDVDTIGSTLVEDILIERASLDPVTGRDSNGIICAIPDGSGRFVLGEDTGQPDTPAGWGVFSADGVQEGKLTATYQTSGAEPFGCAFDDRARLFTTDVGSQAVGSANGQLILWFPPYDVFPGEPLAYPNAEISNNFCKIAVDIGTAGQPVIDDQGRVYVTSSGGLSVLRFSPPFPTGPDAQGGCGASDAQGSPLAEQVTREVFLPPDGLSTYSGIALAPNGNLYIATNLTGTIAEYNPDGTRVRKILDPGPFAGLPIASGNPQSLAVAPDGTIYYADLDLQGTLPAVGPGPNGKVRRITFSDGEAPNPPQIVREGLAFPDGVAILPGNLEPLSEWRTYAGSYDRLFYNPDEQVITQANVHLLQRAWQFPTDAIITASPSVAAVNLPGEGPTQVVYFQSWDYSVYALRLLDGSLVWEVQTVEQPGASFPSSGSVDVTRIDGRDVVFVGAGQIMYALDAVDGEEIWRFTAGSGCHDRYGNHPGLCGFSGERNQIESSPAVVDGRVFFSMDVNDVATGKGGFYGLDARSGRMDWYFDLETGATCRPLPGDDIRKFDGYHTETELDLPAGFLASRPGCDFDRSTTGCGNVWSSPAVDESRGLLYFASSNCDTDDDPATPAPGPQMPPFDEAIIALDYDGDPAWRWRPREVDNEDLAFGAAPNLFSIDFAGAEREVLGVGNKDGTYYVLARDGVNEVNGVAWNDTDPSALPYWTRNVVPGGDIGGIIATAAVDQDRRRIYFSTAPGSNAANGPPSAPQRPTMHALDMDSGAVVWDNAADTDAFASFAPTSAVPGLVFAGQVPFAILRAYNTEGDDGTLLSRYNLGNSALASAPAFVDGLLLVGGGIGTRTRTGSGPSDIAAGTPSPLTALCVPGTPRCNICQNGLVDPAEQCDDGNATDGDGCSARCQTESFQLYTGSGAGGRVSFIVDGQFFALDTYAGQSPADLAAASAALINSNAALGERGVSAQSRDKLFYTNAVLTGVTSEDPGISVTQVPPGC
;
A
#
# COMPACT_ATOMS: atom_id res chain seq x y z
N MET A 1 28.48 46.26 38.16
CA MET A 1 29.29 46.13 39.39
C MET A 1 29.61 44.65 39.59
N PHE A 2 30.78 44.31 40.15
CA PHE A 2 31.19 42.95 40.57
C PHE A 2 30.86 42.74 42.07
N PRO A 3 30.98 41.52 42.68
CA PRO A 3 31.40 40.19 42.17
C PRO A 3 30.24 39.14 42.31
N THR A 4 30.30 37.80 42.50
CA THR A 4 31.38 36.86 42.92
C THR A 4 31.16 35.37 42.50
N ARG A 5 31.98 34.88 41.57
CA ARG A 5 32.68 33.56 41.50
C ARG A 5 32.06 32.21 41.99
N PHE A 6 32.14 31.23 41.06
CA PHE A 6 32.67 29.84 41.18
C PHE A 6 32.12 28.79 42.18
N ALA A 7 31.88 27.58 41.64
CA ALA A 7 31.83 26.26 42.30
C ALA A 7 33.28 25.70 42.56
N PRO A 8 33.62 24.40 42.79
CA PRO A 8 32.85 23.12 42.69
C PRO A 8 33.21 21.99 43.72
N ARG A 9 32.78 20.73 43.44
CA ARG A 9 33.31 19.40 43.91
C ARG A 9 33.08 19.02 45.41
N THR A 10 33.00 17.75 45.87
CA THR A 10 33.01 16.39 45.25
C THR A 10 32.52 15.29 46.24
N ALA A 11 32.08 14.15 45.68
CA ALA A 11 32.28 12.75 46.16
C ALA A 11 31.52 12.14 47.37
N LEU A 12 30.66 11.15 47.02
CA LEU A 12 30.54 9.75 47.53
C LEU A 12 30.08 9.37 48.97
N ALA A 13 29.01 8.55 48.95
CA ALA A 13 28.87 7.19 49.54
C ALA A 13 28.22 6.96 50.94
N ALA A 14 27.07 6.25 50.88
CA ALA A 14 26.55 5.21 51.80
C ALA A 14 26.15 5.55 53.27
N ALA A 15 25.10 4.97 53.88
CA ALA A 15 23.96 4.15 53.40
C ALA A 15 22.90 3.96 54.53
N LEU A 16 21.80 3.24 54.21
CA LEU A 16 20.75 2.60 55.05
C LEU A 16 19.43 3.34 55.40
N ALA A 17 18.37 2.52 55.37
CA ALA A 17 17.07 2.57 56.06
C ALA A 17 15.90 3.40 55.46
N LEU A 18 14.97 2.64 54.84
CA LEU A 18 13.56 2.88 54.51
C LEU A 18 12.84 3.94 55.39
N CYS A 19 11.93 4.78 54.88
CA CYS A 19 10.67 4.36 54.26
C CYS A 19 9.93 5.50 53.48
N ALA A 20 8.94 5.09 52.66
CA ALA A 20 8.13 5.88 51.72
C ALA A 20 7.72 7.32 52.06
N ALA A 21 7.95 8.25 51.12
CA ALA A 21 7.11 9.42 50.86
C ALA A 21 7.23 9.88 49.39
N SER A 22 6.08 9.99 48.72
CA SER A 22 5.81 10.53 47.37
C SER A 22 6.84 11.50 46.73
N LEU A 23 7.25 11.18 45.50
CA LEU A 23 7.60 12.15 44.45
C LEU A 23 6.64 11.93 43.27
N PRO A 24 6.13 12.99 42.61
CA PRO A 24 5.24 12.82 41.46
C PRO A 24 6.04 12.38 40.23
N ALA A 25 5.46 11.50 39.42
CA ALA A 25 5.92 11.31 38.05
C ALA A 25 5.71 12.62 37.28
N VAL A 26 6.75 13.10 36.59
CA VAL A 26 6.55 14.09 35.54
C VAL A 26 5.97 13.34 34.35
N LEU A 27 4.65 13.39 34.22
CA LEU A 27 3.98 13.01 32.99
C LEU A 27 4.58 13.86 31.86
N ALA A 28 5.16 13.19 30.86
CA ALA A 28 5.19 13.78 29.53
C ALA A 28 3.73 14.09 29.14
N PRO A 29 3.45 15.21 28.48
CA PRO A 29 2.15 15.35 27.83
C PRO A 29 2.03 14.19 26.83
N ALA A 30 0.92 13.46 26.89
CA ALA A 30 0.56 12.62 25.75
C ALA A 30 0.48 13.53 24.51
N GLY A 31 0.87 12.99 23.35
CA GLY A 31 0.52 13.64 22.08
C GLY A 31 -1.00 13.84 22.00
N PRO A 32 -1.48 14.74 21.13
CA PRO A 32 -2.92 14.84 20.90
C PRO A 32 -3.43 13.45 20.49
N ALA A 33 -4.31 12.87 21.32
CA ALA A 33 -5.05 11.69 20.91
C ALA A 33 -5.84 12.03 19.64
N HIS A 34 -6.02 11.05 18.76
CA HIS A 34 -6.76 11.22 17.52
C HIS A 34 -8.05 12.00 17.76
N ALA A 35 -8.30 13.02 16.94
CA ALA A 35 -9.63 13.55 16.74
C ALA A 35 -10.41 12.55 15.88
N ALA A 36 -10.65 11.37 16.45
CA ALA A 36 -11.37 10.28 15.83
C ALA A 36 -12.68 10.80 15.24
N GLY A 37 -12.99 10.36 14.02
CA GLY A 37 -14.31 10.61 13.44
C GLY A 37 -15.41 10.11 14.40
N PRO A 38 -16.64 10.64 14.35
CA PRO A 38 -17.70 10.27 15.29
C PRO A 38 -18.19 8.80 15.21
N PHE A 39 -17.49 7.96 14.46
CA PHE A 39 -17.77 6.54 14.17
C PHE A 39 -16.50 5.67 14.08
N ASP A 40 -15.35 6.09 14.62
CA ASP A 40 -14.17 5.21 14.78
C ASP A 40 -14.19 4.60 16.19
N SER A 41 -14.33 3.28 16.28
CA SER A 41 -14.39 2.54 17.54
C SER A 41 -13.06 1.93 17.98
N GLY A 42 -12.05 1.89 17.12
CA GLY A 42 -10.76 1.26 17.40
C GLY A 42 -10.79 -0.27 17.43
N LEU A 43 -11.69 -0.94 16.70
CA LEU A 43 -11.95 -2.40 16.82
C LEU A 43 -12.01 -3.16 15.48
N LEU A 44 -11.37 -4.33 15.44
CA LEU A 44 -11.52 -5.33 14.38
C LEU A 44 -12.27 -6.58 14.84
N LEU A 45 -13.12 -7.07 13.96
CA LEU A 45 -13.71 -8.41 14.02
C LEU A 45 -12.81 -9.38 13.26
N TYR A 46 -12.19 -10.30 13.98
CA TYR A 46 -11.44 -11.41 13.42
C TYR A 46 -12.36 -12.61 13.22
N SER A 47 -12.19 -13.33 12.12
CA SER A 47 -12.89 -14.58 11.83
C SER A 47 -11.94 -15.61 11.22
N THR A 48 -11.97 -16.84 11.70
CA THR A 48 -11.39 -17.97 10.98
C THR A 48 -12.42 -18.56 10.02
N GLU A 49 -11.99 -18.88 8.80
CA GLU A 49 -12.80 -19.60 7.80
C GLU A 49 -11.90 -20.33 6.80
N GLY A 50 -12.24 -21.59 6.49
CA GLY A 50 -11.66 -22.31 5.35
C GLY A 50 -10.15 -22.47 5.44
N ASN A 51 -9.65 -22.70 6.66
CA ASN A 51 -8.24 -22.78 7.05
C ASN A 51 -7.48 -21.44 7.03
N ARG A 52 -8.14 -20.28 7.14
CA ARG A 52 -7.50 -18.94 7.07
C ARG A 52 -8.05 -17.96 8.11
N LEU A 53 -7.29 -16.89 8.42
CA LEU A 53 -7.71 -15.77 9.29
C LEU A 53 -8.04 -14.51 8.48
N ARG A 54 -9.27 -14.02 8.62
CA ARG A 54 -9.81 -12.79 8.00
C ARG A 54 -10.09 -11.73 9.06
N ARG A 55 -9.87 -10.45 8.74
CA ARG A 55 -10.29 -9.31 9.57
C ARG A 55 -11.39 -8.50 8.88
N TYR A 56 -12.22 -7.85 9.67
CA TYR A 56 -13.20 -6.85 9.21
C TYR A 56 -13.13 -5.64 10.13
N ASP A 57 -13.16 -4.45 9.56
CA ASP A 57 -13.38 -3.22 10.32
C ASP A 57 -14.85 -3.16 10.80
N VAL A 58 -15.10 -2.98 12.10
CA VAL A 58 -16.46 -3.12 12.64
C VAL A 58 -17.38 -1.94 12.32
N ASP A 59 -16.81 -0.75 12.11
CA ASP A 59 -17.55 0.49 11.88
C ASP A 59 -18.00 0.59 10.42
N THR A 60 -17.26 -0.02 9.50
CA THR A 60 -17.70 -0.21 8.10
C THR A 60 -18.82 -1.23 7.91
N ILE A 61 -19.17 -2.02 8.94
CA ILE A 61 -20.24 -3.04 8.85
C ILE A 61 -21.61 -2.35 8.70
N GLY A 62 -22.10 -2.27 7.47
CA GLY A 62 -23.36 -1.64 7.08
C GLY A 62 -23.23 -0.68 5.90
N SER A 63 -21.99 -0.31 5.54
CA SER A 63 -21.61 0.41 4.34
C SER A 63 -20.77 -0.51 3.43
N THR A 64 -19.79 0.04 2.71
CA THR A 64 -18.75 -0.76 2.04
C THR A 64 -17.86 -1.38 3.12
N LEU A 65 -17.99 -2.69 3.34
CA LEU A 65 -17.20 -3.45 4.32
C LEU A 65 -15.72 -3.43 3.95
N VAL A 66 -14.87 -2.91 4.85
CA VAL A 66 -13.41 -3.05 4.74
C VAL A 66 -12.98 -4.34 5.44
N GLU A 67 -12.18 -5.14 4.75
CA GLU A 67 -11.74 -6.48 5.17
C GLU A 67 -10.36 -6.81 4.60
N ASP A 68 -9.63 -7.70 5.27
CA ASP A 68 -8.41 -8.30 4.72
C ASP A 68 -8.22 -9.76 5.15
N ILE A 69 -7.19 -10.41 4.63
CA ILE A 69 -6.77 -11.76 5.04
C ILE A 69 -5.41 -11.60 5.72
N LEU A 70 -5.40 -11.65 7.06
CA LEU A 70 -4.15 -11.54 7.83
C LEU A 70 -3.30 -12.82 7.73
N ILE A 71 -3.93 -13.98 7.58
CA ILE A 71 -3.26 -15.27 7.37
C ILE A 71 -4.05 -16.04 6.32
N GLU A 72 -3.49 -16.22 5.12
CA GLU A 72 -4.05 -17.12 4.11
C GLU A 72 -3.68 -18.58 4.43
N ARG A 73 -4.43 -19.55 3.90
CA ARG A 73 -4.20 -20.97 4.18
C ARG A 73 -2.93 -21.49 3.50
N ALA A 74 -2.29 -22.48 4.12
CA ALA A 74 -1.02 -23.06 3.65
C ALA A 74 -1.07 -23.72 2.25
N SER A 75 -2.27 -24.05 1.75
CA SER A 75 -2.47 -24.61 0.41
C SER A 75 -2.56 -23.56 -0.72
N LEU A 76 -2.58 -22.25 -0.38
CA LEU A 76 -2.46 -21.15 -1.34
C LEU A 76 -1.13 -20.39 -1.16
N ASP A 77 -0.69 -20.16 0.07
CA ASP A 77 0.69 -19.74 0.38
C ASP A 77 1.41 -20.83 1.22
N PRO A 78 2.28 -21.64 0.60
CA PRO A 78 3.05 -22.66 1.29
C PRO A 78 4.19 -22.14 2.19
N VAL A 79 4.43 -20.82 2.26
CA VAL A 79 5.55 -20.22 2.99
C VAL A 79 5.07 -19.53 4.27
N THR A 80 4.23 -18.49 4.17
CA THR A 80 3.74 -17.73 5.35
C THR A 80 2.36 -18.18 5.80
N GLY A 81 1.53 -18.65 4.86
CA GLY A 81 0.18 -19.14 5.11
C GLY A 81 0.12 -20.34 6.05
N ARG A 82 -0.95 -20.43 6.85
CA ARG A 82 -1.16 -21.48 7.86
C ARG A 82 -2.58 -21.96 7.86
N ASP A 83 -2.76 -23.27 7.92
CA ASP A 83 -4.07 -23.85 8.18
C ASP A 83 -4.53 -23.44 9.59
N SER A 84 -5.56 -22.58 9.61
CA SER A 84 -5.99 -21.80 10.78
C SER A 84 -7.39 -22.21 11.25
N ASN A 85 -7.51 -22.59 12.53
CA ASN A 85 -8.75 -23.10 13.15
C ASN A 85 -9.06 -22.36 14.48
N GLY A 86 -10.33 -22.35 14.88
CA GLY A 86 -10.77 -21.87 16.19
C GLY A 86 -10.81 -20.35 16.35
N ILE A 87 -11.06 -19.90 17.58
CA ILE A 87 -10.97 -18.47 17.96
C ILE A 87 -9.53 -18.06 18.24
N ILE A 88 -9.23 -16.77 18.03
CA ILE A 88 -7.96 -16.16 18.43
C ILE A 88 -8.05 -15.46 19.79
N CYS A 89 -6.92 -15.31 20.47
CA CYS A 89 -6.80 -14.53 21.70
C CYS A 89 -5.53 -13.68 21.69
N ALA A 90 -5.66 -12.37 21.82
CA ALA A 90 -4.51 -11.48 22.01
C ALA A 90 -3.75 -11.82 23.31
N ILE A 91 -2.42 -11.75 23.25
CA ILE A 91 -1.56 -11.94 24.42
C ILE A 91 -1.62 -10.65 25.27
N PRO A 92 -1.90 -10.73 26.59
CA PRO A 92 -2.07 -9.56 27.44
C PRO A 92 -0.72 -8.93 27.89
N ASP A 93 0.26 -8.86 26.98
CA ASP A 93 1.55 -8.19 27.16
C ASP A 93 1.61 -6.79 26.49
N GLY A 94 0.63 -6.46 25.64
CA GLY A 94 0.54 -5.20 24.90
C GLY A 94 1.31 -5.18 23.57
N SER A 95 1.84 -6.31 23.11
CA SER A 95 2.61 -6.43 21.86
C SER A 95 1.76 -6.50 20.58
N GLY A 96 0.43 -6.64 20.69
CA GLY A 96 -0.47 -6.91 19.57
C GLY A 96 -0.47 -8.36 19.09
N ARG A 97 0.46 -9.20 19.59
CA ARG A 97 0.54 -10.63 19.30
C ARG A 97 -0.70 -11.40 19.76
N PHE A 98 -0.98 -12.52 19.12
CA PHE A 98 -2.10 -13.39 19.46
C PHE A 98 -1.75 -14.88 19.39
N VAL A 99 -2.61 -15.71 19.99
CA VAL A 99 -2.62 -17.16 19.81
C VAL A 99 -3.82 -17.59 18.98
N LEU A 100 -3.62 -18.59 18.13
CA LEU A 100 -4.59 -19.11 17.16
C LEU A 100 -4.41 -20.63 17.01
N GLY A 101 -5.48 -21.37 16.72
CA GLY A 101 -5.39 -22.79 16.40
C GLY A 101 -4.72 -23.03 15.05
N GLU A 102 -3.71 -23.90 15.02
CA GLU A 102 -2.82 -24.04 13.87
C GLU A 102 -2.48 -25.53 13.63
N ASP A 103 -2.93 -26.08 12.50
CA ASP A 103 -2.92 -27.50 12.17
C ASP A 103 -2.23 -27.84 10.83
N THR A 104 -1.43 -26.91 10.30
CA THR A 104 -0.79 -27.04 8.98
C THR A 104 0.03 -28.32 8.87
N GLY A 105 -0.34 -29.18 7.92
CA GLY A 105 0.33 -30.45 7.68
C GLY A 105 -0.03 -31.57 8.68
N GLN A 106 -1.15 -31.48 9.39
CA GLN A 106 -1.66 -32.61 10.19
C GLN A 106 -1.99 -33.84 9.30
N PRO A 107 -1.78 -35.07 9.78
CA PRO A 107 -1.31 -35.46 11.12
C PRO A 107 0.22 -35.62 11.24
N ASP A 108 0.98 -35.44 10.16
CA ASP A 108 2.45 -35.62 10.18
C ASP A 108 3.13 -34.51 11.01
N THR A 109 2.55 -33.31 11.02
CA THR A 109 2.80 -32.28 12.03
C THR A 109 1.70 -32.31 13.09
N PRO A 110 2.00 -32.31 14.41
CA PRO A 110 0.98 -32.15 15.44
C PRO A 110 0.27 -30.79 15.33
N ALA A 111 -1.06 -30.80 15.42
CA ALA A 111 -1.83 -29.59 15.62
C ALA A 111 -1.51 -28.94 16.98
N GLY A 112 -1.66 -27.61 17.08
CA GLY A 112 -1.33 -26.87 18.28
C GLY A 112 -1.81 -25.43 18.23
N TRP A 113 -1.32 -24.62 19.17
CA TRP A 113 -1.65 -23.20 19.24
C TRP A 113 -0.46 -22.39 18.74
N GLY A 114 -0.56 -21.87 17.51
CA GLY A 114 0.45 -20.97 16.97
C GLY A 114 0.47 -19.66 17.76
N VAL A 115 1.66 -19.12 17.98
CA VAL A 115 1.87 -17.75 18.48
C VAL A 115 2.26 -16.88 17.30
N PHE A 116 1.57 -15.76 17.12
CA PHE A 116 1.65 -14.92 15.94
C PHE A 116 1.96 -13.46 16.28
N SER A 117 2.73 -12.79 15.41
CA SER A 117 2.90 -11.34 15.42
C SER A 117 1.57 -10.61 15.18
N ALA A 118 1.52 -9.30 15.45
CA ALA A 118 0.36 -8.48 15.10
C ALA A 118 0.03 -8.54 13.59
N ASP A 119 1.08 -8.73 12.77
CA ASP A 119 1.06 -8.81 11.30
C ASP A 119 0.87 -10.24 10.77
N GLY A 120 0.50 -11.22 11.62
CA GLY A 120 0.15 -12.58 11.20
C GLY A 120 1.32 -13.55 10.99
N VAL A 121 2.56 -13.16 11.30
CA VAL A 121 3.75 -14.04 11.17
C VAL A 121 3.83 -15.00 12.35
N GLN A 122 3.92 -16.31 12.11
CA GLN A 122 4.05 -17.30 13.18
C GLN A 122 5.43 -17.27 13.84
N GLU A 123 5.51 -16.81 15.08
CA GLU A 123 6.72 -16.77 15.92
C GLU A 123 7.05 -18.15 16.51
N GLY A 124 6.02 -18.98 16.77
CA GLY A 124 6.20 -20.31 17.36
C GLY A 124 4.90 -21.11 17.50
N LYS A 125 4.97 -22.24 18.23
CA LYS A 125 3.84 -23.15 18.45
C LYS A 125 3.85 -23.74 19.86
N LEU A 126 2.68 -23.74 20.50
CA LEU A 126 2.38 -24.36 21.77
C LEU A 126 1.69 -25.71 21.49
N THR A 127 2.42 -26.80 21.69
CA THR A 127 2.04 -28.15 21.26
C THR A 127 1.90 -29.09 22.46
N ALA A 128 0.71 -29.67 22.63
CA ALA A 128 0.44 -30.66 23.67
C ALA A 128 0.39 -32.08 23.08
N THR A 129 0.11 -33.08 23.93
CA THR A 129 -0.37 -34.38 23.47
C THR A 129 -1.90 -34.40 23.40
N TYR A 130 -2.45 -35.27 22.55
CA TYR A 130 -3.88 -35.33 22.30
C TYR A 130 -4.46 -36.73 22.51
N GLN A 131 -5.78 -36.80 22.77
CA GLN A 131 -6.49 -38.07 22.95
C GLN A 131 -6.88 -38.74 21.62
N THR A 132 -6.78 -37.99 20.52
CA THR A 132 -7.09 -38.39 19.14
C THR A 132 -5.92 -38.08 18.21
N SER A 133 -5.88 -38.72 17.04
CA SER A 133 -4.80 -38.54 16.04
C SER A 133 -5.04 -37.42 15.03
N GLY A 134 -6.29 -36.94 14.92
CA GLY A 134 -6.61 -35.58 14.50
C GLY A 134 -7.02 -34.83 15.75
N ALA A 135 -6.40 -33.69 16.00
CA ALA A 135 -6.61 -32.86 17.19
C ALA A 135 -6.98 -31.47 16.72
N GLU A 136 -7.93 -30.83 17.40
CA GLU A 136 -8.58 -29.63 16.87
C GLU A 136 -8.48 -28.50 17.89
N PRO A 137 -7.43 -27.67 17.80
CA PRO A 137 -7.33 -26.41 18.53
C PRO A 137 -8.52 -25.51 18.19
N PHE A 138 -9.42 -25.27 19.15
CA PHE A 138 -10.66 -24.51 18.88
C PHE A 138 -10.86 -23.28 19.76
N GLY A 139 -10.62 -23.38 21.08
CA GLY A 139 -10.93 -22.30 22.02
C GLY A 139 -9.77 -21.85 22.88
N CYS A 140 -9.67 -20.55 23.14
CA CYS A 140 -8.65 -19.94 24.00
C CYS A 140 -9.25 -18.90 24.96
N ALA A 141 -8.59 -18.64 26.09
CA ALA A 141 -8.87 -17.51 26.99
C ALA A 141 -7.67 -17.23 27.92
N PHE A 142 -7.39 -15.96 28.25
CA PHE A 142 -6.36 -15.56 29.20
C PHE A 142 -6.94 -15.18 30.58
N ASP A 143 -6.17 -15.40 31.66
CA ASP A 143 -6.51 -14.97 33.02
C ASP A 143 -5.74 -13.73 33.52
N ASP A 144 -6.01 -13.33 34.77
CA ASP A 144 -5.43 -12.16 35.48
C ASP A 144 -3.89 -12.19 35.61
N ARG A 145 -3.24 -13.30 35.24
CA ARG A 145 -1.79 -13.54 35.37
C ARG A 145 -1.14 -13.84 34.03
N ALA A 146 -1.83 -13.54 32.92
CA ALA A 146 -1.41 -13.91 31.58
C ALA A 146 -1.18 -15.44 31.42
N ARG A 147 -1.93 -16.29 32.14
CA ARG A 147 -1.96 -17.72 31.85
C ARG A 147 -3.05 -18.01 30.83
N LEU A 148 -2.68 -18.73 29.79
CA LEU A 148 -3.56 -19.13 28.70
C LEU A 148 -4.26 -20.46 29.07
N PHE A 149 -5.58 -20.50 28.93
CA PHE A 149 -6.37 -21.73 28.88
C PHE A 149 -6.77 -22.00 27.43
N THR A 150 -6.55 -23.21 26.92
CA THR A 150 -7.05 -23.62 25.61
C THR A 150 -7.81 -24.94 25.61
N THR A 151 -8.62 -25.16 24.59
CA THR A 151 -9.37 -26.39 24.35
C THR A 151 -8.97 -27.07 23.06
N ASP A 152 -8.94 -28.40 23.11
CA ASP A 152 -8.92 -29.29 21.95
C ASP A 152 -10.27 -30.02 21.90
N VAL A 153 -10.94 -30.00 20.75
CA VAL A 153 -12.28 -30.58 20.60
C VAL A 153 -12.28 -32.09 20.91
N GLY A 154 -11.21 -32.79 20.56
CA GLY A 154 -11.18 -34.25 20.49
C GLY A 154 -12.18 -34.77 19.46
N SER A 155 -13.13 -35.59 19.88
CA SER A 155 -14.17 -36.12 18.98
C SER A 155 -15.19 -35.04 18.58
N GLN A 156 -15.08 -34.54 17.35
CA GLN A 156 -15.95 -33.55 16.70
C GLN A 156 -17.45 -33.93 16.64
N ALA A 157 -17.81 -35.20 16.88
CA ALA A 157 -19.16 -35.74 16.70
C ALA A 157 -19.51 -36.79 17.78
N VAL A 158 -20.41 -37.73 17.47
CA VAL A 158 -20.85 -38.80 18.40
C VAL A 158 -19.71 -39.81 18.66
N GLY A 159 -18.82 -39.48 19.60
CA GLY A 159 -17.66 -40.27 19.98
C GLY A 159 -17.48 -40.40 21.50
N SER A 160 -16.29 -40.85 21.91
CA SER A 160 -15.89 -40.83 23.32
C SER A 160 -15.68 -39.39 23.79
N ALA A 161 -16.02 -39.08 25.04
CA ALA A 161 -15.64 -37.80 25.64
C ALA A 161 -14.12 -37.80 25.89
N ASN A 162 -13.40 -37.08 25.04
CA ASN A 162 -11.93 -37.06 24.98
C ASN A 162 -11.34 -35.70 24.55
N GLY A 163 -12.17 -34.67 24.41
CA GLY A 163 -11.71 -33.29 24.29
C GLY A 163 -11.09 -32.79 25.59
N GLN A 164 -10.23 -31.79 25.49
CA GLN A 164 -9.29 -31.42 26.56
C GLN A 164 -9.43 -29.94 26.95
N LEU A 165 -9.05 -29.63 28.20
CA LEU A 165 -8.80 -28.27 28.68
C LEU A 165 -7.36 -28.21 29.18
N ILE A 166 -6.56 -27.30 28.65
CA ILE A 166 -5.11 -27.22 28.84
C ILE A 166 -4.77 -25.82 29.39
N LEU A 167 -3.95 -25.75 30.44
CA LEU A 167 -3.44 -24.51 31.03
C LEU A 167 -1.96 -24.36 30.69
N TRP A 168 -1.58 -23.25 30.05
CA TRP A 168 -0.22 -22.94 29.63
C TRP A 168 0.34 -21.80 30.47
N PHE A 169 1.60 -21.91 30.87
CA PHE A 169 2.29 -20.94 31.70
C PHE A 169 3.20 -20.05 30.84
N PRO A 170 3.21 -18.72 31.08
CA PRO A 170 4.11 -17.80 30.40
C PRO A 170 5.60 -18.09 30.75
N PRO A 171 6.55 -17.65 29.91
CA PRO A 171 6.34 -16.74 28.78
C PRO A 171 5.96 -17.47 27.48
N TYR A 172 5.61 -16.68 26.45
CA TYR A 172 5.16 -17.13 25.13
C TYR A 172 6.11 -16.62 24.02
N ASP A 173 7.40 -16.70 24.31
CA ASP A 173 8.55 -16.34 23.46
C ASP A 173 9.63 -17.46 23.45
N VAL A 174 9.49 -18.46 24.34
CA VAL A 174 10.35 -19.65 24.42
C VAL A 174 9.54 -20.88 24.02
N PHE A 175 9.91 -21.48 22.89
CA PHE A 175 9.28 -22.67 22.34
C PHE A 175 10.25 -23.87 22.36
N PRO A 176 9.75 -25.11 22.29
CA PRO A 176 10.54 -26.27 21.85
C PRO A 176 11.03 -26.10 20.41
N GLY A 177 12.03 -26.87 19.98
CA GLY A 177 12.62 -26.76 18.65
C GLY A 177 13.40 -25.44 18.40
N GLU A 178 13.80 -25.22 17.14
CA GLU A 178 14.43 -23.97 16.69
C GLU A 178 13.35 -22.89 16.45
N PRO A 179 13.54 -21.64 16.89
CA PRO A 179 12.61 -20.54 16.59
C PRO A 179 12.41 -20.33 15.09
N LEU A 180 11.16 -20.09 14.67
CA LEU A 180 10.71 -20.02 13.26
C LEU A 180 10.85 -21.33 12.43
N ALA A 181 11.34 -22.45 12.98
CA ALA A 181 11.39 -23.71 12.25
C ALA A 181 9.99 -24.35 12.14
N TYR A 182 9.25 -23.98 11.09
CA TYR A 182 7.99 -24.61 10.74
C TYR A 182 8.18 -25.70 9.66
N PRO A 183 7.57 -26.90 9.78
CA PRO A 183 6.75 -27.38 10.89
C PRO A 183 7.57 -27.83 12.12
N ASN A 184 7.07 -27.49 13.31
CA ASN A 184 7.63 -27.91 14.59
C ASN A 184 6.78 -29.05 15.19
N ALA A 185 7.42 -30.19 15.49
CA ALA A 185 6.77 -31.39 16.02
C ALA A 185 7.11 -31.69 17.49
N GLU A 186 7.86 -30.82 18.18
CA GLU A 186 8.19 -30.99 19.59
C GLU A 186 7.02 -30.61 20.53
N ILE A 187 6.94 -31.32 21.67
CA ILE A 187 5.89 -31.12 22.68
C ILE A 187 6.39 -30.12 23.72
N SER A 188 5.57 -29.12 24.04
CA SER A 188 5.90 -28.06 25.00
C SER A 188 5.97 -28.58 26.44
N ASN A 189 6.82 -27.94 27.26
CA ASN A 189 7.05 -28.30 28.67
C ASN A 189 6.41 -27.32 29.67
N ASN A 190 5.75 -26.28 29.18
CA ASN A 190 5.14 -25.19 29.96
C ASN A 190 3.61 -25.32 30.11
N PHE A 191 3.04 -26.55 30.06
CA PHE A 191 1.60 -26.77 30.22
C PHE A 191 1.23 -27.74 31.33
N CYS A 192 -0.03 -27.66 31.77
CA CYS A 192 -0.69 -28.62 32.63
C CYS A 192 -2.13 -28.87 32.12
N LYS A 193 -2.53 -30.14 31.94
CA LYS A 193 -3.91 -30.46 31.57
C LYS A 193 -4.84 -30.33 32.79
N ILE A 194 -6.02 -29.76 32.58
CA ILE A 194 -7.08 -29.56 33.59
C ILE A 194 -8.20 -30.59 33.42
N ALA A 195 -8.49 -31.00 32.18
CA ALA A 195 -9.42 -32.07 31.86
C ALA A 195 -9.03 -32.75 30.53
N VAL A 196 -9.38 -34.03 30.38
CA VAL A 196 -9.15 -34.84 29.15
C VAL A 196 -10.37 -35.69 28.76
N ASP A 197 -11.54 -35.37 29.34
CA ASP A 197 -12.79 -36.12 29.25
C ASP A 197 -14.00 -35.22 28.89
N ILE A 198 -13.75 -34.13 28.17
CA ILE A 198 -14.82 -33.22 27.69
C ILE A 198 -15.44 -33.81 26.42
N GLY A 199 -16.77 -33.76 26.30
CA GLY A 199 -17.47 -34.27 25.12
C GLY A 199 -17.57 -33.20 24.05
N THR A 200 -16.65 -33.18 23.08
CA THR A 200 -16.56 -32.15 22.03
C THR A 200 -16.38 -30.77 22.67
N ALA A 201 -15.16 -30.49 23.16
CA ALA A 201 -14.86 -29.25 23.87
C ALA A 201 -14.96 -28.06 22.93
N GLY A 202 -15.74 -27.04 23.31
CA GLY A 202 -15.88 -25.80 22.55
C GLY A 202 -15.10 -24.65 23.16
N GLN A 203 -15.63 -23.45 23.00
CA GLN A 203 -15.03 -22.20 23.46
C GLN A 203 -14.93 -22.16 25.00
N PRO A 204 -13.79 -21.74 25.58
CA PRO A 204 -13.69 -21.37 26.98
C PRO A 204 -13.98 -19.88 27.19
N VAL A 205 -14.38 -19.49 28.41
CA VAL A 205 -14.33 -18.09 28.87
C VAL A 205 -14.03 -18.04 30.37
N ILE A 206 -13.44 -16.95 30.86
CA ILE A 206 -12.99 -16.78 32.25
C ILE A 206 -13.64 -15.53 32.84
N ASP A 207 -14.24 -15.65 34.02
CA ASP A 207 -14.91 -14.54 34.70
C ASP A 207 -14.04 -13.78 35.73
N ASP A 208 -14.63 -12.75 36.36
CA ASP A 208 -14.01 -11.88 37.38
C ASP A 208 -13.55 -12.64 38.64
N GLN A 209 -14.03 -13.87 38.85
CA GLN A 209 -13.64 -14.76 39.94
C GLN A 209 -12.59 -15.79 39.50
N GLY A 210 -12.09 -15.68 38.27
CA GLY A 210 -11.15 -16.61 37.67
C GLY A 210 -11.75 -18.00 37.41
N ARG A 211 -13.07 -18.12 37.27
CA ARG A 211 -13.74 -19.40 36.98
C ARG A 211 -13.78 -19.61 35.47
N VAL A 212 -13.30 -20.75 35.02
CA VAL A 212 -13.23 -21.13 33.60
C VAL A 212 -14.50 -21.90 33.24
N TYR A 213 -15.26 -21.38 32.29
CA TYR A 213 -16.44 -22.03 31.71
C TYR A 213 -16.05 -22.65 30.38
N VAL A 214 -16.47 -23.88 30.09
CA VAL A 214 -16.19 -24.57 28.82
C VAL A 214 -17.45 -25.23 28.30
N THR A 215 -17.80 -24.96 27.05
CA THR A 215 -18.91 -25.62 26.36
C THR A 215 -18.54 -27.05 25.96
N SER A 216 -19.53 -27.94 25.95
CA SER A 216 -19.35 -29.39 25.72
C SER A 216 -20.50 -29.87 24.83
N SER A 217 -20.29 -29.86 23.51
CA SER A 217 -21.35 -30.14 22.52
C SER A 217 -21.80 -31.61 22.56
N GLY A 218 -20.87 -32.55 22.53
CA GLY A 218 -21.13 -33.99 22.67
C GLY A 218 -21.48 -34.39 24.10
N GLY A 219 -21.04 -33.62 25.11
CA GLY A 219 -21.44 -33.77 26.50
C GLY A 219 -22.75 -33.06 26.87
N LEU A 220 -23.42 -32.39 25.91
CA LEU A 220 -24.67 -31.63 26.07
C LEU A 220 -24.70 -30.74 27.33
N SER A 221 -23.58 -30.11 27.67
CA SER A 221 -23.43 -29.35 28.92
C SER A 221 -22.50 -28.15 28.79
N VAL A 222 -22.54 -27.27 29.79
CA VAL A 222 -21.45 -26.32 30.06
C VAL A 222 -20.80 -26.73 31.37
N LEU A 223 -19.49 -26.92 31.35
CA LEU A 223 -18.69 -27.25 32.52
C LEU A 223 -18.14 -25.96 33.13
N ARG A 224 -18.07 -25.89 34.46
CA ARG A 224 -17.33 -24.84 35.17
C ARG A 224 -16.20 -25.46 35.98
N PHE A 225 -15.03 -24.84 35.87
CA PHE A 225 -13.83 -25.16 36.61
C PHE A 225 -13.47 -23.95 37.48
N SER A 226 -13.27 -24.17 38.78
CA SER A 226 -13.01 -23.09 39.75
C SER A 226 -11.60 -23.18 40.36
N PRO A 227 -10.96 -22.04 40.68
CA PRO A 227 -9.65 -22.01 41.30
C PRO A 227 -9.66 -22.63 42.72
N PRO A 228 -8.50 -23.04 43.27
CA PRO A 228 -7.16 -22.88 42.71
C PRO A 228 -6.87 -23.80 41.52
N PHE A 229 -6.24 -23.24 40.50
CA PHE A 229 -5.62 -23.98 39.39
C PHE A 229 -4.13 -24.20 39.66
N PRO A 230 -3.49 -25.19 38.99
CA PRO A 230 -2.05 -25.37 39.03
C PRO A 230 -1.27 -24.06 38.76
N THR A 231 -0.15 -23.88 39.45
CA THR A 231 0.72 -22.69 39.38
C THR A 231 2.02 -22.93 38.61
N GLY A 232 2.20 -24.12 38.05
CA GLY A 232 3.31 -24.49 37.18
C GLY A 232 3.07 -25.86 36.52
N PRO A 233 3.91 -26.26 35.55
CA PRO A 233 3.76 -27.50 34.79
C PRO A 233 4.27 -28.76 35.52
N ASP A 234 4.81 -28.61 36.73
CA ASP A 234 5.38 -29.70 37.53
C ASP A 234 4.52 -30.08 38.75
N ALA A 235 4.94 -31.13 39.47
CA ALA A 235 4.24 -31.59 40.68
C ALA A 235 4.20 -30.52 41.79
N GLN A 236 5.24 -29.69 41.89
CA GLN A 236 5.33 -28.59 42.84
C GLN A 236 4.29 -27.49 42.54
N GLY A 237 3.99 -27.27 41.27
CA GLY A 237 2.91 -26.42 40.78
C GLY A 237 1.52 -27.07 40.83
N GLY A 238 1.38 -28.32 41.28
CA GLY A 238 0.11 -29.05 41.35
C GLY A 238 -0.24 -29.87 40.10
N CYS A 239 0.71 -30.06 39.17
CA CYS A 239 0.58 -30.88 37.97
C CYS A 239 1.29 -32.25 38.10
N GLY A 240 1.15 -32.89 39.26
CA GLY A 240 1.85 -34.14 39.59
C GLY A 240 1.20 -35.43 39.09
N ALA A 241 0.01 -35.35 38.47
CA ALA A 241 -0.63 -36.50 37.83
C ALA A 241 -0.21 -36.61 36.36
N SER A 242 -0.62 -37.70 35.70
CA SER A 242 -0.39 -37.88 34.26
C SER A 242 -1.61 -38.52 33.59
N ASP A 243 -1.84 -38.16 32.33
CA ASP A 243 -2.87 -38.77 31.49
C ASP A 243 -2.42 -40.11 30.87
N ALA A 244 -3.24 -40.68 29.98
CA ALA A 244 -2.96 -41.95 29.30
C ALA A 244 -1.78 -41.86 28.30
N GLN A 245 -1.36 -40.65 27.94
CA GLN A 245 -0.26 -40.30 27.05
C GLN A 245 1.00 -39.94 27.84
N GLY A 246 0.95 -39.97 29.17
CA GLY A 246 2.06 -39.64 30.07
C GLY A 246 2.34 -38.15 30.22
N SER A 247 1.39 -37.29 29.84
CA SER A 247 1.55 -35.82 29.89
C SER A 247 1.03 -35.21 31.20
N PRO A 248 1.56 -34.04 31.64
CA PRO A 248 1.23 -33.44 32.93
C PRO A 248 -0.27 -33.16 33.07
N LEU A 249 -0.85 -33.62 34.20
CA LEU A 249 -2.26 -33.47 34.55
C LEU A 249 -2.39 -32.93 35.99
N ALA A 250 -3.35 -32.04 36.20
CA ALA A 250 -3.63 -31.46 37.52
C ALA A 250 -4.03 -32.53 38.56
N GLU A 251 -3.44 -32.49 39.76
CA GLU A 251 -3.75 -33.47 40.82
C GLU A 251 -5.17 -33.30 41.39
N GLN A 252 -5.67 -32.06 41.42
CA GLN A 252 -6.98 -31.70 41.95
C GLN A 252 -7.58 -30.57 41.12
N VAL A 253 -8.86 -30.69 40.77
CA VAL A 253 -9.60 -29.72 39.96
C VAL A 253 -11.02 -29.59 40.49
N THR A 254 -11.46 -28.37 40.82
CA THR A 254 -12.84 -28.11 41.24
C THR A 254 -13.73 -27.97 40.00
N ARG A 255 -14.34 -29.08 39.55
CA ARG A 255 -15.22 -29.13 38.37
C ARG A 255 -16.68 -29.36 38.77
N GLU A 256 -17.59 -28.66 38.10
CA GLU A 256 -19.03 -28.88 38.20
C GLU A 256 -19.71 -28.76 36.81
N VAL A 257 -20.94 -29.27 36.71
CA VAL A 257 -21.81 -29.06 35.54
C VAL A 257 -22.60 -27.78 35.80
N PHE A 258 -22.25 -26.71 35.10
CA PHE A 258 -22.87 -25.39 35.23
C PHE A 258 -24.23 -25.33 34.53
N LEU A 259 -24.30 -25.80 33.28
CA LEU A 259 -25.55 -26.07 32.59
C LEU A 259 -25.66 -27.58 32.29
N PRO A 260 -26.69 -28.29 32.77
CA PRO A 260 -26.95 -29.68 32.43
C PRO A 260 -27.64 -29.81 31.06
N PRO A 261 -27.78 -31.04 30.53
CA PRO A 261 -28.50 -31.29 29.29
C PRO A 261 -29.98 -30.82 29.31
N ASP A 262 -30.29 -29.83 28.48
CA ASP A 262 -31.65 -29.33 28.21
C ASP A 262 -32.01 -29.61 26.73
N GLY A 263 -32.80 -30.66 26.49
CA GLY A 263 -33.26 -31.02 25.14
C GLY A 263 -32.14 -31.39 24.16
N LEU A 264 -31.99 -30.60 23.09
CA LEU A 264 -30.98 -30.74 22.04
C LEU A 264 -29.86 -29.67 22.13
N SER A 265 -29.58 -29.18 23.35
CA SER A 265 -28.59 -28.12 23.57
C SER A 265 -27.14 -28.61 23.39
N THR A 266 -26.68 -28.66 22.15
CA THR A 266 -25.25 -28.83 21.80
C THR A 266 -24.53 -27.50 22.00
N TYR A 267 -24.10 -27.23 23.24
CA TYR A 267 -23.44 -25.97 23.58
C TYR A 267 -22.11 -25.80 22.83
N SER A 268 -21.91 -24.64 22.21
CA SER A 268 -20.84 -24.39 21.23
C SER A 268 -20.03 -23.14 21.58
N GLY A 269 -20.57 -21.95 21.29
CA GLY A 269 -19.95 -20.67 21.62
C GLY A 269 -20.36 -20.17 23.01
N ILE A 270 -19.46 -19.45 23.67
CA ILE A 270 -19.69 -18.80 24.97
C ILE A 270 -18.87 -17.52 25.08
N ALA A 271 -19.49 -16.44 25.57
CA ALA A 271 -18.82 -15.17 25.81
C ALA A 271 -19.41 -14.46 27.04
N LEU A 272 -18.64 -13.55 27.63
CA LEU A 272 -19.12 -12.65 28.67
C LEU A 272 -19.90 -11.48 28.05
N ALA A 273 -21.03 -11.15 28.67
CA ALA A 273 -21.75 -9.91 28.44
C ALA A 273 -21.13 -8.78 29.29
N PRO A 274 -21.25 -7.49 28.90
CA PRO A 274 -20.67 -6.36 29.66
C PRO A 274 -21.20 -6.20 31.10
N ASN A 275 -22.30 -6.88 31.44
CA ASN A 275 -22.89 -6.92 32.78
C ASN A 275 -22.34 -8.06 33.67
N GLY A 276 -21.42 -8.90 33.17
CA GLY A 276 -20.87 -10.07 33.86
C GLY A 276 -21.69 -11.36 33.71
N ASN A 277 -22.77 -11.35 32.93
CA ASN A 277 -23.51 -12.56 32.56
C ASN A 277 -22.82 -13.31 31.41
N LEU A 278 -23.29 -14.53 31.14
CA LEU A 278 -22.76 -15.40 30.10
C LEU A 278 -23.76 -15.50 28.95
N TYR A 279 -23.36 -15.08 27.74
CA TYR A 279 -24.06 -15.42 26.51
C TYR A 279 -23.57 -16.80 26.05
N ILE A 280 -24.50 -17.73 25.85
CA ILE A 280 -24.21 -19.14 25.54
C ILE A 280 -25.03 -19.56 24.32
N ALA A 281 -24.34 -20.08 23.31
CA ALA A 281 -24.91 -20.58 22.06
C ALA A 281 -25.14 -22.09 22.09
N THR A 282 -26.05 -22.55 21.22
CA THR A 282 -26.19 -23.97 20.84
C THR A 282 -26.24 -24.08 19.31
N ASN A 283 -25.23 -24.71 18.70
CA ASN A 283 -25.10 -24.73 17.25
C ASN A 283 -26.28 -25.45 16.56
N LEU A 284 -26.72 -26.62 17.04
CA LEU A 284 -27.77 -27.42 16.41
C LEU A 284 -29.16 -26.78 16.47
N THR A 285 -29.49 -26.01 17.52
CA THR A 285 -30.81 -25.37 17.65
C THR A 285 -30.83 -23.91 17.18
N GLY A 286 -29.66 -23.31 16.92
CA GLY A 286 -29.52 -21.89 16.58
C GLY A 286 -29.82 -20.91 17.73
N THR A 287 -30.12 -21.41 18.95
CA THR A 287 -30.44 -20.57 20.10
C THR A 287 -29.17 -19.91 20.67
N ILE A 288 -29.26 -18.62 21.01
CA ILE A 288 -28.31 -17.91 21.88
C ILE A 288 -29.09 -17.39 23.10
N ALA A 289 -28.60 -17.61 24.31
CA ALA A 289 -29.28 -17.21 25.54
C ALA A 289 -28.32 -16.65 26.60
N GLU A 290 -28.84 -15.75 27.45
CA GLU A 290 -28.10 -15.11 28.53
C GLU A 290 -28.37 -15.82 29.86
N TYR A 291 -27.32 -16.08 30.64
CA TYR A 291 -27.36 -16.77 31.92
C TYR A 291 -26.58 -15.96 32.98
N ASN A 292 -27.14 -15.85 34.18
CA ASN A 292 -26.40 -15.33 35.33
C ASN A 292 -25.27 -16.32 35.71
N PRO A 293 -24.18 -15.87 36.39
CA PRO A 293 -23.11 -16.76 36.85
C PRO A 293 -23.50 -17.83 37.90
N ASP A 294 -24.77 -17.92 38.30
CA ASP A 294 -25.34 -19.00 39.11
C ASP A 294 -26.02 -20.13 38.27
N GLY A 295 -26.10 -19.95 36.95
CA GLY A 295 -26.72 -20.90 36.01
C GLY A 295 -28.18 -20.58 35.67
N THR A 296 -28.78 -19.55 36.27
CA THR A 296 -30.16 -19.16 35.96
C THR A 296 -30.24 -18.41 34.62
N ARG A 297 -31.08 -18.90 33.70
CA ARG A 297 -31.31 -18.27 32.39
C ARG A 297 -32.10 -16.97 32.55
N VAL A 298 -31.50 -15.85 32.14
CA VAL A 298 -32.11 -14.52 32.14
C VAL A 298 -33.13 -14.40 31.01
N ARG A 299 -32.69 -14.69 29.78
CA ARG A 299 -33.49 -14.54 28.55
C ARG A 299 -32.88 -15.33 27.39
N LYS A 300 -33.63 -15.48 26.30
CA LYS A 300 -33.04 -15.79 24.98
C LYS A 300 -32.70 -14.46 24.28
N ILE A 301 -31.56 -14.45 23.60
CA ILE A 301 -31.10 -13.36 22.74
C ILE A 301 -31.51 -13.66 21.29
N LEU A 302 -31.28 -14.90 20.86
CA LEU A 302 -31.74 -15.46 19.59
C LEU A 302 -32.60 -16.68 19.87
N ASP A 303 -33.85 -16.69 19.38
CA ASP A 303 -34.76 -17.82 19.46
C ASP A 303 -35.32 -18.20 18.08
N PRO A 304 -34.77 -19.24 17.42
CA PRO A 304 -35.32 -19.76 16.17
C PRO A 304 -36.66 -20.50 16.34
N GLY A 305 -37.10 -20.72 17.58
CA GLY A 305 -38.29 -21.49 17.92
C GLY A 305 -38.01 -23.00 18.08
N PRO A 306 -39.03 -23.86 18.01
CA PRO A 306 -38.86 -25.31 18.11
C PRO A 306 -38.02 -25.86 16.95
N PHE A 307 -36.98 -26.63 17.25
CA PHE A 307 -36.12 -27.25 16.24
C PHE A 307 -36.92 -28.10 15.24
N ALA A 308 -36.92 -27.69 13.97
CA ALA A 308 -37.71 -28.29 12.90
C ALA A 308 -36.85 -29.08 11.88
N GLY A 309 -35.52 -29.06 12.02
CA GLY A 309 -34.56 -29.56 11.05
C GLY A 309 -33.50 -28.52 10.71
N LEU A 310 -32.74 -28.79 9.65
CA LEU A 310 -31.67 -27.95 9.13
C LEU A 310 -31.94 -27.62 7.64
N PRO A 311 -31.43 -26.49 7.11
CA PRO A 311 -30.70 -25.43 7.80
C PRO A 311 -31.60 -24.50 8.62
N ILE A 312 -31.01 -23.69 9.50
CA ILE A 312 -31.72 -22.68 10.31
C ILE A 312 -31.48 -21.29 9.73
N ALA A 313 -32.54 -20.49 9.51
CA ALA A 313 -32.44 -19.20 8.81
C ALA A 313 -31.55 -18.16 9.54
N SER A 314 -31.57 -18.16 10.87
CA SER A 314 -30.68 -17.35 11.71
C SER A 314 -29.28 -17.94 11.88
N GLY A 315 -29.01 -19.10 11.28
CA GLY A 315 -27.74 -19.78 11.36
C GLY A 315 -27.58 -20.74 12.54
N ASN A 316 -26.39 -21.32 12.62
CA ASN A 316 -25.95 -22.32 13.58
C ASN A 316 -24.69 -21.82 14.31
N PRO A 317 -24.83 -21.05 15.41
CA PRO A 317 -23.71 -20.33 16.03
C PRO A 317 -22.67 -21.27 16.65
N GLN A 318 -21.43 -21.21 16.16
CA GLN A 318 -20.34 -22.10 16.59
C GLN A 318 -19.44 -21.47 17.67
N SER A 319 -19.14 -20.18 17.53
CA SER A 319 -18.38 -19.36 18.47
C SER A 319 -19.07 -18.02 18.69
N LEU A 320 -18.78 -17.36 19.81
CA LEU A 320 -19.32 -16.03 20.17
C LEU A 320 -18.19 -15.05 20.49
N ALA A 321 -18.32 -13.82 20.02
CA ALA A 321 -17.54 -12.66 20.47
C ALA A 321 -18.49 -11.52 20.87
N VAL A 322 -18.05 -10.63 21.75
CA VAL A 322 -18.85 -9.51 22.26
C VAL A 322 -18.00 -8.25 22.26
N ALA A 323 -18.47 -7.21 21.57
CA ALA A 323 -17.81 -5.91 21.56
C ALA A 323 -18.14 -5.09 22.82
N PRO A 324 -17.38 -4.03 23.15
CA PRO A 324 -17.56 -3.24 24.37
C PRO A 324 -18.93 -2.55 24.50
N ASP A 325 -19.63 -2.31 23.39
CA ASP A 325 -21.00 -1.80 23.34
C ASP A 325 -22.07 -2.85 23.71
N GLY A 326 -21.67 -4.13 23.77
CA GLY A 326 -22.54 -5.28 23.99
C GLY A 326 -23.03 -5.97 22.72
N THR A 327 -22.65 -5.53 21.52
CA THR A 327 -22.99 -6.20 20.26
C THR A 327 -22.34 -7.57 20.20
N ILE A 328 -23.14 -8.59 19.90
CA ILE A 328 -22.70 -9.99 19.83
C ILE A 328 -22.38 -10.34 18.38
N TYR A 329 -21.19 -10.86 18.13
CA TYR A 329 -20.76 -11.44 16.86
C TYR A 329 -20.73 -12.97 16.97
N TYR A 330 -21.06 -13.68 15.89
CA TYR A 330 -20.98 -15.14 15.85
C TYR A 330 -20.63 -15.70 14.46
N ALA A 331 -19.86 -16.79 14.48
CA ALA A 331 -19.63 -17.65 13.33
C ALA A 331 -20.84 -18.56 13.10
N ASP A 332 -21.37 -18.60 11.89
CA ASP A 332 -22.52 -19.39 11.45
C ASP A 332 -22.06 -20.49 10.47
N LEU A 333 -22.04 -21.73 10.95
CA LEU A 333 -21.59 -22.90 10.18
C LEU A 333 -22.55 -23.35 9.06
N ASP A 334 -23.73 -22.73 8.90
CA ASP A 334 -24.74 -23.13 7.91
C ASP A 334 -25.04 -24.65 7.96
N LEU A 335 -25.21 -25.22 9.16
CA LEU A 335 -25.28 -26.68 9.34
C LEU A 335 -26.37 -27.31 8.45
N GLN A 336 -26.00 -28.34 7.69
CA GLN A 336 -26.85 -29.09 6.79
C GLN A 336 -26.98 -30.56 7.26
N GLY A 337 -27.95 -31.28 6.68
CA GLY A 337 -28.10 -32.73 6.85
C GLY A 337 -29.20 -33.14 7.83
N THR A 338 -29.13 -34.39 8.31
CA THR A 338 -30.14 -34.97 9.20
C THR A 338 -29.49 -35.92 10.22
N LEU A 339 -29.88 -35.81 11.49
CA LEU A 339 -29.26 -36.54 12.60
C LEU A 339 -29.24 -38.08 12.36
N PRO A 340 -28.11 -38.77 12.59
CA PRO A 340 -26.86 -38.28 13.17
C PRO A 340 -25.88 -37.67 12.15
N ALA A 341 -26.19 -37.67 10.85
CA ALA A 341 -25.34 -37.13 9.79
C ALA A 341 -25.63 -35.63 9.56
N VAL A 342 -25.08 -34.81 10.44
CA VAL A 342 -25.05 -33.34 10.35
C VAL A 342 -23.60 -32.89 10.13
N GLY A 343 -23.42 -31.87 9.30
CA GLY A 343 -22.12 -31.23 9.05
C GLY A 343 -22.31 -29.78 8.57
N PRO A 344 -21.26 -28.96 8.54
CA PRO A 344 -21.35 -27.57 8.11
C PRO A 344 -21.60 -27.42 6.60
N GLY A 345 -22.16 -26.28 6.22
CA GLY A 345 -22.68 -26.01 4.89
C GLY A 345 -21.75 -25.23 3.97
N PRO A 346 -22.11 -25.11 2.68
CA PRO A 346 -21.32 -24.39 1.68
C PRO A 346 -21.51 -22.86 1.69
N ASN A 347 -22.39 -22.33 2.56
CA ASN A 347 -22.61 -20.89 2.70
C ASN A 347 -22.53 -20.47 4.17
N GLY A 348 -21.38 -20.70 4.80
CA GLY A 348 -21.08 -20.19 6.13
C GLY A 348 -21.06 -18.66 6.17
N LYS A 349 -21.30 -18.08 7.35
CA LYS A 349 -21.44 -16.63 7.54
C LYS A 349 -20.77 -16.15 8.82
N VAL A 350 -20.47 -14.86 8.87
CA VAL A 350 -20.27 -14.11 10.12
C VAL A 350 -21.45 -13.18 10.28
N ARG A 351 -22.02 -13.13 11.49
CA ARG A 351 -23.24 -12.37 11.80
C ARG A 351 -23.09 -11.53 13.07
N ARG A 352 -23.87 -10.45 13.18
CA ARG A 352 -23.96 -9.61 14.38
C ARG A 352 -25.38 -9.43 14.90
N ILE A 353 -25.53 -9.28 16.20
CA ILE A 353 -26.75 -8.92 16.92
C ILE A 353 -26.46 -7.66 17.74
N THR A 354 -27.02 -6.53 17.32
CA THR A 354 -27.00 -5.27 18.06
C THR A 354 -28.22 -5.16 18.98
N PHE A 355 -28.23 -4.19 19.90
CA PHE A 355 -29.32 -4.00 20.87
C PHE A 355 -29.98 -2.62 20.71
N SER A 356 -31.31 -2.60 20.56
CA SER A 356 -32.14 -1.38 20.59
C SER A 356 -32.45 -0.97 22.02
N ASP A 357 -32.43 0.34 22.29
CA ASP A 357 -32.61 0.96 23.62
C ASP A 357 -31.70 0.39 24.72
N GLY A 358 -30.56 -0.21 24.35
CA GLY A 358 -29.61 -0.87 25.27
C GLY A 358 -30.08 -2.22 25.84
N GLU A 359 -31.31 -2.65 25.59
CA GLU A 359 -31.86 -3.91 26.13
C GLU A 359 -32.41 -4.88 25.08
N ALA A 360 -33.09 -4.43 24.02
CA ALA A 360 -33.82 -5.33 23.12
C ALA A 360 -32.94 -5.85 21.95
N PRO A 361 -32.69 -7.17 21.82
CA PRO A 361 -31.88 -7.70 20.72
C PRO A 361 -32.58 -7.50 19.36
N ASN A 362 -31.83 -7.01 18.38
CA ASN A 362 -32.28 -6.87 17.00
C ASN A 362 -32.16 -8.20 16.23
N PRO A 363 -32.86 -8.37 15.09
CA PRO A 363 -32.67 -9.52 14.21
C PRO A 363 -31.20 -9.65 13.74
N PRO A 364 -30.61 -10.86 13.67
CA PRO A 364 -29.23 -11.03 13.26
C PRO A 364 -28.95 -10.48 11.85
N GLN A 365 -27.96 -9.59 11.76
CA GLN A 365 -27.45 -9.04 10.51
C GLN A 365 -26.30 -9.93 10.00
N ILE A 366 -26.18 -10.07 8.67
CA ILE A 366 -25.01 -10.69 8.04
C ILE A 366 -23.90 -9.63 7.97
N VAL A 367 -22.71 -9.99 8.44
CA VAL A 367 -21.47 -9.22 8.20
C VAL A 367 -20.84 -9.71 6.89
N ARG A 368 -20.69 -11.03 6.76
CA ARG A 368 -20.17 -11.68 5.57
C ARG A 368 -20.85 -13.03 5.34
N GLU A 369 -21.02 -13.42 4.08
CA GLU A 369 -21.49 -14.76 3.68
C GLU A 369 -20.63 -15.35 2.57
N GLY A 370 -20.90 -16.60 2.18
CA GLY A 370 -20.08 -17.37 1.24
C GLY A 370 -18.77 -17.90 1.84
N LEU A 371 -18.67 -17.92 3.18
CA LEU A 371 -17.48 -18.42 3.88
C LEU A 371 -17.46 -19.95 3.90
N ALA A 372 -16.28 -20.53 3.74
CA ALA A 372 -16.09 -21.97 3.91
C ALA A 372 -15.89 -22.25 5.39
N PHE A 373 -16.84 -22.94 6.05
CA PHE A 373 -16.67 -23.44 7.42
C PHE A 373 -16.09 -22.40 8.41
N PRO A 374 -16.84 -21.33 8.76
CA PRO A 374 -16.38 -20.34 9.73
C PRO A 374 -16.49 -20.89 11.16
N ASP A 375 -15.36 -21.03 11.84
CA ASP A 375 -15.26 -21.70 13.13
C ASP A 375 -15.20 -20.73 14.32
N GLY A 376 -14.31 -19.74 14.24
CA GLY A 376 -14.03 -18.76 15.28
C GLY A 376 -14.40 -17.33 14.90
N VAL A 377 -14.87 -16.55 15.88
CA VAL A 377 -14.86 -15.08 15.85
C VAL A 377 -14.22 -14.50 17.12
N ALA A 378 -13.54 -13.36 16.99
CA ALA A 378 -13.01 -12.57 18.11
C ALA A 378 -13.14 -11.07 17.81
N ILE A 379 -13.24 -10.24 18.85
CA ILE A 379 -13.16 -8.77 18.74
C ILE A 379 -11.90 -8.33 19.46
N LEU A 380 -11.01 -7.61 18.78
CA LEU A 380 -9.74 -7.08 19.31
C LEU A 380 -9.55 -5.63 18.87
N PRO A 381 -8.72 -4.82 19.58
CA PRO A 381 -8.40 -3.46 19.15
C PRO A 381 -7.60 -3.41 17.84
N GLY A 382 -7.87 -2.40 17.00
CA GLY A 382 -7.22 -2.12 15.73
C GLY A 382 -8.19 -1.54 14.70
N ASN A 383 -7.66 -0.95 13.61
CA ASN A 383 -8.42 -0.43 12.47
C ASN A 383 -7.91 -1.08 11.17
N LEU A 384 -8.75 -1.11 10.13
CA LEU A 384 -8.29 -1.31 8.75
C LEU A 384 -8.48 0.02 8.02
N GLU A 385 -7.47 0.87 8.08
CA GLU A 385 -7.46 2.11 7.29
C GLU A 385 -7.62 1.77 5.79
N PRO A 386 -8.43 2.54 5.03
CA PRO A 386 -8.46 2.40 3.59
C PRO A 386 -7.05 2.58 3.03
N LEU A 387 -6.57 1.60 2.25
CA LEU A 387 -5.26 1.67 1.60
C LEU A 387 -5.12 2.99 0.82
N SER A 388 -4.12 3.82 1.15
CA SER A 388 -3.94 5.10 0.47
C SER A 388 -3.70 4.89 -1.03
N GLU A 389 -4.22 5.80 -1.84
CA GLU A 389 -4.15 5.75 -3.30
C GLU A 389 -3.68 7.08 -3.89
N TRP A 390 -3.15 7.03 -5.11
CA TRP A 390 -2.80 8.18 -5.94
C TRP A 390 -3.20 7.83 -7.37
N ARG A 391 -4.50 7.71 -7.64
CA ARG A 391 -5.04 7.01 -8.82
C ARG A 391 -4.74 7.67 -10.18
N THR A 392 -4.35 8.94 -10.20
CA THR A 392 -4.18 9.72 -11.42
C THR A 392 -3.04 10.73 -11.29
N TYR A 393 -2.65 11.36 -12.41
CA TYR A 393 -1.73 12.49 -12.42
C TYR A 393 -2.12 13.56 -11.40
N ALA A 394 -1.15 14.02 -10.61
CA ALA A 394 -1.36 14.99 -9.52
C ALA A 394 -2.28 14.54 -8.37
N GLY A 395 -2.64 13.24 -8.29
CA GLY A 395 -3.42 12.60 -7.22
C GLY A 395 -4.93 12.62 -7.47
N SER A 396 -5.44 13.75 -7.97
CA SER A 396 -6.87 14.08 -8.10
C SER A 396 -7.14 15.00 -9.29
N TYR A 397 -8.39 15.09 -9.76
CA TYR A 397 -8.74 15.85 -10.98
C TYR A 397 -8.73 17.38 -10.84
N ASP A 398 -8.63 17.92 -9.63
CA ASP A 398 -8.28 19.32 -9.36
C ASP A 398 -6.78 19.61 -9.53
N ARG A 399 -5.99 18.55 -9.75
CA ARG A 399 -4.55 18.55 -10.04
C ARG A 399 -3.69 19.29 -9.02
N LEU A 400 -4.03 19.21 -7.73
CA LEU A 400 -3.35 19.98 -6.68
C LEU A 400 -1.91 19.51 -6.36
N PHE A 401 -1.50 18.30 -6.72
CA PHE A 401 -0.17 17.74 -6.40
C PHE A 401 0.21 17.78 -4.90
N TYR A 402 -0.82 17.82 -4.04
CA TYR A 402 -0.69 17.93 -2.58
C TYR A 402 -1.45 16.77 -1.94
N ASN A 403 -0.76 15.92 -1.17
CA ASN A 403 -1.40 14.90 -0.34
C ASN A 403 -1.41 15.38 1.13
N PRO A 404 -2.57 15.74 1.71
CA PRO A 404 -2.69 16.17 3.10
C PRO A 404 -2.55 15.02 4.11
N ASP A 405 -2.78 13.77 3.67
CA ASP A 405 -2.86 12.58 4.53
C ASP A 405 -1.50 11.89 4.72
N GLU A 406 -0.45 12.34 4.02
CA GLU A 406 0.93 11.91 4.25
C GLU A 406 1.48 12.49 5.57
N GLN A 407 1.54 11.65 6.59
CA GLN A 407 1.98 11.99 7.96
C GLN A 407 3.28 11.28 8.41
N VAL A 408 3.87 10.46 7.54
CA VAL A 408 5.04 9.62 7.83
C VAL A 408 6.33 10.32 7.39
N ILE A 409 6.34 10.93 6.21
CA ILE A 409 7.46 11.77 5.71
C ILE A 409 7.22 13.22 6.14
N THR A 410 8.03 13.72 7.07
CA THR A 410 7.85 15.01 7.75
C THR A 410 9.14 15.83 7.78
N GLN A 411 9.05 17.14 8.01
CA GLN A 411 10.24 18.01 8.18
C GLN A 411 11.24 17.48 9.23
N ALA A 412 10.79 16.74 10.25
CA ALA A 412 11.63 16.20 11.31
C ALA A 412 12.48 15.00 10.88
N ASN A 413 12.01 14.20 9.91
CA ASN A 413 12.64 12.94 9.52
C ASN A 413 13.00 12.84 8.02
N VAL A 414 12.57 13.78 7.18
CA VAL A 414 12.81 13.77 5.72
C VAL A 414 14.28 13.57 5.38
N HIS A 415 15.19 14.19 6.14
CA HIS A 415 16.64 14.09 5.95
C HIS A 415 17.25 12.69 6.14
N LEU A 416 16.42 11.71 6.57
CA LEU A 416 16.76 10.29 6.69
C LEU A 416 16.27 9.47 5.48
N LEU A 417 15.58 10.07 4.49
CA LEU A 417 15.04 9.36 3.33
C LEU A 417 16.11 8.52 2.65
N GLN A 418 15.90 7.20 2.66
CA GLN A 418 16.67 6.20 1.93
C GLN A 418 15.80 5.52 0.88
N ARG A 419 16.36 4.60 0.11
CA ARG A 419 15.66 3.91 -0.99
C ARG A 419 15.06 2.60 -0.48
N ALA A 420 13.74 2.48 -0.53
CA ALA A 420 13.02 1.25 -0.17
C ALA A 420 13.29 0.12 -1.18
N TRP A 421 13.13 0.46 -2.47
CA TRP A 421 13.35 -0.43 -3.60
C TRP A 421 13.55 0.40 -4.89
N GLN A 422 14.03 -0.25 -5.95
CA GLN A 422 14.14 0.32 -7.30
C GLN A 422 13.78 -0.72 -8.36
N PHE A 423 12.90 -0.36 -9.29
CA PHE A 423 12.58 -1.19 -10.45
C PHE A 423 13.25 -0.61 -11.70
N PRO A 424 14.18 -1.33 -12.37
CA PRO A 424 14.90 -0.82 -13.54
C PRO A 424 14.06 -0.91 -14.81
N THR A 425 14.05 0.14 -15.63
CA THR A 425 13.51 0.14 -17.00
C THR A 425 14.60 0.46 -18.01
N ASP A 426 14.45 0.01 -19.26
CA ASP A 426 15.49 0.12 -20.30
C ASP A 426 15.60 1.54 -20.90
N ALA A 427 14.66 2.43 -20.57
CA ALA A 427 14.70 3.85 -20.88
C ALA A 427 14.28 4.72 -19.69
N ILE A 428 14.00 6.00 -19.96
CA ILE A 428 13.59 7.01 -18.97
C ILE A 428 12.10 6.93 -18.62
N ILE A 429 11.78 7.40 -17.41
CA ILE A 429 10.43 7.53 -16.87
C ILE A 429 10.19 9.03 -16.60
N THR A 430 9.52 9.70 -17.52
CA THR A 430 9.07 11.10 -17.33
C THR A 430 7.66 11.18 -16.74
N ALA A 431 6.85 10.13 -16.92
CA ALA A 431 5.54 10.00 -16.30
C ALA A 431 5.62 10.06 -14.77
N SER A 432 4.58 10.58 -14.12
CA SER A 432 4.44 10.51 -12.66
C SER A 432 3.77 9.18 -12.30
N PRO A 433 4.30 8.42 -11.32
CA PRO A 433 3.70 7.14 -10.94
C PRO A 433 2.31 7.37 -10.33
N SER A 434 1.38 6.46 -10.61
CA SER A 434 0.04 6.41 -10.00
C SER A 434 -0.11 5.12 -9.21
N VAL A 435 -0.93 5.12 -8.16
CA VAL A 435 -1.10 3.98 -7.25
C VAL A 435 -2.57 3.72 -7.00
N ALA A 436 -3.01 2.47 -7.09
CA ALA A 436 -4.38 2.07 -6.79
C ALA A 436 -4.42 0.73 -6.04
N ALA A 437 -5.35 0.58 -5.11
CA ALA A 437 -5.73 -0.68 -4.51
C ALA A 437 -6.63 -1.46 -5.49
N VAL A 438 -6.11 -2.57 -6.01
CA VAL A 438 -6.81 -3.48 -6.93
C VAL A 438 -6.89 -4.87 -6.31
N ASN A 439 -7.82 -5.72 -6.78
CA ASN A 439 -8.01 -7.06 -6.22
C ASN A 439 -7.17 -8.09 -7.01
N LEU A 440 -5.93 -8.34 -6.56
CA LEU A 440 -5.03 -9.29 -7.21
C LEU A 440 -5.42 -10.75 -6.90
N PRO A 441 -5.40 -11.69 -7.87
CA PRO A 441 -5.82 -13.08 -7.67
C PRO A 441 -4.93 -13.83 -6.67
N GLY A 442 -5.48 -14.13 -5.49
CA GLY A 442 -4.78 -14.85 -4.41
C GLY A 442 -4.22 -13.94 -3.32
N GLU A 443 -4.10 -12.63 -3.58
CA GLU A 443 -3.60 -11.64 -2.62
C GLU A 443 -4.74 -10.79 -2.03
N GLY A 444 -5.81 -10.53 -2.80
CA GLY A 444 -6.91 -9.65 -2.38
C GLY A 444 -6.61 -8.18 -2.69
N PRO A 445 -7.08 -7.22 -1.87
CA PRO A 445 -6.78 -5.80 -2.05
C PRO A 445 -5.27 -5.51 -1.90
N THR A 446 -4.61 -5.13 -2.99
CA THR A 446 -3.18 -4.84 -3.05
C THR A 446 -2.95 -3.48 -3.71
N GLN A 447 -2.12 -2.63 -3.10
CA GLN A 447 -1.67 -1.40 -3.75
C GLN A 447 -0.67 -1.72 -4.86
N VAL A 448 -1.03 -1.35 -6.09
CA VAL A 448 -0.21 -1.53 -7.29
C VAL A 448 0.15 -0.16 -7.86
N VAL A 449 1.42 -0.01 -8.21
CA VAL A 449 2.02 1.18 -8.83
C VAL A 449 2.02 1.02 -10.34
N TYR A 450 1.44 1.97 -11.04
CA TYR A 450 1.32 2.03 -12.50
C TYR A 450 2.09 3.22 -13.06
N PHE A 451 2.91 2.96 -14.08
CA PHE A 451 3.67 3.99 -14.80
C PHE A 451 4.05 3.49 -16.20
N GLN A 452 4.51 4.40 -17.06
CA GLN A 452 5.07 4.04 -18.37
C GLN A 452 6.51 4.53 -18.53
N SER A 453 7.28 3.78 -19.32
CA SER A 453 8.68 4.05 -19.66
C SER A 453 8.84 4.31 -21.16
N TRP A 454 9.88 5.06 -21.52
CA TRP A 454 10.24 5.40 -22.90
C TRP A 454 10.82 4.23 -23.71
N ASP A 455 10.88 3.03 -23.13
CA ASP A 455 11.18 1.75 -23.81
C ASP A 455 9.93 1.09 -24.43
N TYR A 456 8.81 1.83 -24.41
CA TYR A 456 7.48 1.45 -24.90
C TYR A 456 6.68 0.57 -23.93
N SER A 457 7.09 0.42 -22.67
CA SER A 457 6.41 -0.45 -21.71
C SER A 457 5.54 0.31 -20.72
N VAL A 458 4.35 -0.22 -20.43
CA VAL A 458 3.54 0.13 -19.24
C VAL A 458 3.76 -0.96 -18.19
N TYR A 459 4.08 -0.56 -16.97
CA TYR A 459 4.41 -1.46 -15.86
C TYR A 459 3.38 -1.37 -14.74
N ALA A 460 3.12 -2.51 -14.10
CA ALA A 460 2.38 -2.62 -12.84
C ALA A 460 3.24 -3.36 -11.81
N LEU A 461 3.55 -2.72 -10.68
CA LEU A 461 4.39 -3.26 -9.59
C LEU A 461 3.64 -3.25 -8.26
N ARG A 462 3.93 -4.16 -7.33
CA ARG A 462 3.42 -4.03 -5.95
C ARG A 462 4.12 -2.84 -5.25
N LEU A 463 3.33 -2.02 -4.54
CA LEU A 463 3.86 -0.86 -3.80
C LEU A 463 4.87 -1.26 -2.72
N LEU A 464 4.67 -2.43 -2.10
CA LEU A 464 5.45 -2.88 -0.95
C LEU A 464 6.94 -3.07 -1.27
N ASP A 465 7.24 -3.80 -2.34
CA ASP A 465 8.59 -4.32 -2.66
C ASP A 465 9.07 -3.96 -4.07
N GLY A 466 8.22 -3.35 -4.90
CA GLY A 466 8.52 -3.08 -6.31
C GLY A 466 8.48 -4.32 -7.21
N SER A 467 7.95 -5.46 -6.72
CA SER A 467 7.85 -6.69 -7.50
C SER A 467 6.86 -6.56 -8.66
N LEU A 468 7.22 -7.12 -9.81
CA LEU A 468 6.41 -7.07 -11.02
C LEU A 468 5.08 -7.83 -10.83
N VAL A 469 3.98 -7.18 -11.22
CA VAL A 469 2.66 -7.80 -11.40
C VAL A 469 2.46 -8.12 -12.88
N TRP A 470 2.60 -7.11 -13.75
CA TRP A 470 2.56 -7.27 -15.22
C TRP A 470 3.33 -6.17 -15.95
N GLU A 471 3.65 -6.45 -17.22
CA GLU A 471 4.25 -5.52 -18.20
C GLU A 471 3.46 -5.61 -19.51
N VAL A 472 3.13 -4.46 -20.11
CA VAL A 472 2.44 -4.36 -21.41
C VAL A 472 3.26 -3.52 -22.38
N GLN A 473 3.63 -4.13 -23.51
CA GLN A 473 4.36 -3.48 -24.60
C GLN A 473 3.40 -2.69 -25.51
N THR A 474 3.59 -1.37 -25.58
CA THR A 474 2.88 -0.45 -26.48
C THR A 474 3.50 -0.45 -27.89
N VAL A 475 2.86 0.21 -28.86
CA VAL A 475 3.35 0.25 -30.25
C VAL A 475 4.35 1.39 -30.43
N GLU A 476 5.59 1.07 -30.84
CA GLU A 476 6.61 2.06 -31.26
C GLU A 476 6.06 3.06 -32.31
N GLN A 477 6.16 4.35 -32.00
CA GLN A 477 5.78 5.45 -32.90
C GLN A 477 7.00 6.34 -33.22
N PRO A 478 7.76 6.06 -34.31
CA PRO A 478 8.98 6.81 -34.65
C PRO A 478 8.78 8.28 -35.08
N GLY A 479 7.53 8.78 -35.06
CA GLY A 479 7.20 10.19 -35.28
C GLY A 479 7.03 11.00 -33.99
N ALA A 480 6.76 10.35 -32.86
CA ALA A 480 6.53 10.98 -31.57
C ALA A 480 7.87 11.33 -30.88
N SER A 481 8.04 12.60 -30.51
CA SER A 481 9.23 13.10 -29.82
C SER A 481 9.21 12.77 -28.32
N PHE A 482 8.00 12.70 -27.74
CA PHE A 482 7.71 12.48 -26.32
C PHE A 482 6.66 11.36 -26.15
N PRO A 483 6.95 10.10 -26.55
CA PRO A 483 5.92 9.06 -26.71
C PRO A 483 5.35 8.50 -25.40
N SER A 484 5.98 8.79 -24.25
CA SER A 484 5.60 8.21 -22.96
C SER A 484 5.67 9.26 -21.83
N SER A 485 5.25 10.50 -22.13
CA SER A 485 5.24 11.61 -21.17
C SER A 485 4.02 11.62 -20.23
N GLY A 486 2.85 11.24 -20.74
CA GLY A 486 1.62 11.17 -19.95
C GLY A 486 1.69 10.18 -18.78
N SER A 487 1.01 10.48 -17.68
CA SER A 487 0.86 9.58 -16.54
C SER A 487 -0.41 8.73 -16.67
N VAL A 488 -0.49 7.66 -15.88
CA VAL A 488 -1.65 6.74 -15.88
C VAL A 488 -2.85 7.36 -15.14
N ASP A 489 -4.06 6.92 -15.50
CA ASP A 489 -5.27 7.06 -14.68
C ASP A 489 -5.85 5.66 -14.38
N VAL A 490 -6.20 5.36 -13.12
CA VAL A 490 -6.72 4.05 -12.70
C VAL A 490 -8.16 4.18 -12.18
N THR A 491 -9.14 4.12 -13.07
CA THR A 491 -10.54 4.39 -12.77
C THR A 491 -11.42 3.13 -12.83
N ARG A 492 -12.40 3.04 -11.91
CA ARG A 492 -13.30 1.90 -11.72
C ARG A 492 -14.48 1.95 -12.71
N ILE A 493 -14.46 1.12 -13.75
CA ILE A 493 -15.53 1.00 -14.76
C ILE A 493 -16.30 -0.31 -14.55
N ASP A 494 -17.62 -0.25 -14.34
CA ASP A 494 -18.52 -1.41 -14.16
C ASP A 494 -18.09 -2.45 -13.10
N GLY A 495 -17.25 -2.05 -12.14
CA GLY A 495 -16.70 -2.93 -11.10
C GLY A 495 -15.29 -3.46 -11.38
N ARG A 496 -14.74 -3.21 -12.58
CA ARG A 496 -13.35 -3.50 -12.99
C ARG A 496 -12.49 -2.24 -12.82
N ASP A 497 -11.31 -2.33 -12.19
CA ASP A 497 -10.32 -1.25 -12.27
C ASP A 497 -9.66 -1.26 -13.65
N VAL A 498 -9.58 -0.10 -14.29
CA VAL A 498 -9.06 0.06 -15.66
C VAL A 498 -7.96 1.11 -15.67
N VAL A 499 -6.83 0.75 -16.25
CA VAL A 499 -5.67 1.61 -16.51
C VAL A 499 -5.87 2.32 -17.84
N PHE A 500 -5.94 3.65 -17.82
CA PHE A 500 -5.98 4.49 -19.01
C PHE A 500 -4.65 5.22 -19.19
N VAL A 501 -4.07 5.14 -20.39
CA VAL A 501 -2.73 5.69 -20.66
C VAL A 501 -2.54 6.07 -22.14
N GLY A 502 -2.00 7.26 -22.37
CA GLY A 502 -1.57 7.70 -23.70
C GLY A 502 -0.13 7.29 -23.97
N ALA A 503 0.11 6.55 -25.05
CA ALA A 503 1.45 6.17 -25.51
C ALA A 503 1.58 6.39 -27.03
N GLY A 504 2.49 7.25 -27.44
CA GLY A 504 2.59 7.77 -28.79
C GLY A 504 1.26 8.39 -29.23
N GLN A 505 0.72 7.96 -30.38
CA GLN A 505 -0.58 8.39 -30.91
C GLN A 505 -1.77 7.56 -30.41
N ILE A 506 -1.62 6.74 -29.36
CA ILE A 506 -2.64 5.75 -28.95
C ILE A 506 -3.03 5.94 -27.49
N MET A 507 -4.33 6.12 -27.24
CA MET A 507 -4.94 6.00 -25.92
C MET A 507 -5.35 4.56 -25.69
N TYR A 508 -4.81 3.93 -24.66
CA TYR A 508 -5.10 2.54 -24.26
C TYR A 508 -6.04 2.50 -23.05
N ALA A 509 -6.87 1.46 -22.99
CA ALA A 509 -7.52 1.00 -21.77
C ALA A 509 -7.09 -0.45 -21.50
N LEU A 510 -6.41 -0.68 -20.39
CA LEU A 510 -5.87 -1.96 -19.96
C LEU A 510 -6.55 -2.42 -18.66
N ASP A 511 -6.65 -3.73 -18.44
CA ASP A 511 -7.01 -4.27 -17.14
C ASP A 511 -5.96 -3.90 -16.08
N ALA A 512 -6.38 -3.40 -14.91
CA ALA A 512 -5.43 -3.01 -13.87
C ALA A 512 -4.77 -4.21 -13.15
N VAL A 513 -5.42 -5.38 -13.14
CA VAL A 513 -4.98 -6.61 -12.45
C VAL A 513 -4.05 -7.47 -13.32
N ASP A 514 -4.29 -7.59 -14.63
CA ASP A 514 -3.49 -8.44 -15.54
C ASP A 514 -2.94 -7.78 -16.81
N GLY A 515 -3.30 -6.53 -17.09
CA GLY A 515 -2.81 -5.78 -18.25
C GLY A 515 -3.50 -6.11 -19.59
N GLU A 516 -4.55 -6.93 -19.62
CA GLU A 516 -5.28 -7.23 -20.87
C GLU A 516 -5.82 -5.95 -21.52
N GLU A 517 -5.51 -5.73 -22.81
CA GLU A 517 -6.06 -4.60 -23.57
C GLU A 517 -7.57 -4.76 -23.78
N ILE A 518 -8.33 -3.89 -23.11
CA ILE A 518 -9.79 -3.80 -23.21
C ILE A 518 -10.17 -3.10 -24.53
N TRP A 519 -9.50 -1.98 -24.82
CA TRP A 519 -9.61 -1.25 -26.07
C TRP A 519 -8.41 -0.32 -26.31
N ARG A 520 -8.26 0.14 -27.55
CA ARG A 520 -7.41 1.29 -27.91
C ARG A 520 -8.15 2.28 -28.81
N PHE A 521 -7.73 3.53 -28.78
CA PHE A 521 -8.13 4.60 -29.69
C PHE A 521 -6.88 5.28 -30.28
N THR A 522 -6.88 5.58 -31.58
CA THR A 522 -5.74 6.21 -32.27
C THR A 522 -6.03 7.68 -32.57
N ALA A 523 -5.31 8.57 -31.89
CA ALA A 523 -5.25 10.00 -32.17
C ALA A 523 -4.22 10.25 -33.31
N GLY A 524 -4.54 9.77 -34.51
CA GLY A 524 -3.64 9.75 -35.67
C GLY A 524 -3.94 8.67 -36.71
N SER A 525 -3.05 8.52 -37.69
CA SER A 525 -3.19 7.55 -38.79
C SER A 525 -2.75 6.12 -38.42
N GLY A 526 -2.11 5.93 -37.27
CA GLY A 526 -1.76 4.63 -36.68
C GLY A 526 -0.82 3.79 -37.53
N CYS A 527 0.03 4.43 -38.33
CA CYS A 527 0.55 3.81 -39.56
C CYS A 527 1.56 2.66 -39.37
N HIS A 528 1.06 1.45 -39.62
CA HIS A 528 1.81 0.42 -40.34
C HIS A 528 1.38 0.40 -41.82
N ASP A 529 2.31 0.11 -42.73
CA ASP A 529 1.96 -0.23 -44.10
C ASP A 529 1.31 -1.62 -44.19
N ARG A 530 0.77 -1.99 -45.35
CA ARG A 530 0.11 -3.31 -45.56
C ARG A 530 1.04 -4.54 -45.41
N TYR A 531 2.30 -4.33 -45.06
CA TYR A 531 3.32 -5.34 -44.81
C TYR A 531 3.88 -5.26 -43.37
N GLY A 532 3.34 -4.37 -42.52
CA GLY A 532 3.73 -4.20 -41.12
C GLY A 532 4.85 -3.17 -40.87
N ASN A 533 5.43 -2.57 -41.90
CA ASN A 533 6.54 -1.62 -41.75
C ASN A 533 6.02 -0.22 -41.41
N HIS A 534 6.77 0.56 -40.62
CA HIS A 534 6.53 1.99 -40.50
C HIS A 534 6.76 2.66 -41.87
N PRO A 535 5.73 3.25 -42.52
CA PRO A 535 5.92 3.97 -43.77
C PRO A 535 6.61 5.31 -43.47
N GLY A 536 7.15 5.96 -44.52
CA GLY A 536 7.75 7.31 -44.40
C GLY A 536 6.79 8.45 -43.98
N LEU A 537 5.56 8.11 -43.59
CA LEU A 537 4.60 9.00 -42.94
C LEU A 537 4.68 8.90 -41.41
N CYS A 538 4.90 7.71 -40.81
CA CYS A 538 5.02 7.52 -39.36
C CYS A 538 6.47 7.74 -38.87
N GLY A 539 6.97 8.96 -39.02
CA GLY A 539 8.32 9.33 -38.59
C GLY A 539 8.51 10.84 -38.65
N PHE A 540 9.59 11.35 -38.07
CA PHE A 540 9.91 12.80 -37.95
C PHE A 540 9.90 13.66 -39.25
N SER A 541 9.59 13.09 -40.41
CA SER A 541 9.39 13.74 -41.71
C SER A 541 7.93 13.74 -42.22
N GLY A 542 6.99 13.24 -41.42
CA GLY A 542 5.55 13.15 -41.71
C GLY A 542 4.74 13.44 -40.46
N GLU A 543 3.85 12.52 -40.08
CA GLU A 543 3.03 12.58 -38.86
C GLU A 543 3.90 12.60 -37.59
N ARG A 544 3.57 13.52 -36.66
CA ARG A 544 4.13 13.61 -35.30
C ARG A 544 3.05 13.69 -34.21
N ASN A 545 1.82 13.32 -34.55
CA ASN A 545 0.71 13.27 -33.60
C ASN A 545 1.08 12.42 -32.37
N GLN A 546 0.93 12.96 -31.17
CA GLN A 546 1.23 12.27 -29.92
C GLN A 546 0.35 12.74 -28.75
N ILE A 547 0.15 11.87 -27.77
CA ILE A 547 -0.62 12.12 -26.55
C ILE A 547 0.35 12.31 -25.39
N GLU A 548 0.63 13.57 -25.05
CA GLU A 548 1.47 13.91 -23.89
C GLU A 548 0.66 14.12 -22.61
N SER A 549 -0.62 14.44 -22.75
CA SER A 549 -1.53 14.63 -21.61
C SER A 549 -1.74 13.30 -20.86
N SER A 550 -1.71 13.38 -19.54
CA SER A 550 -2.30 12.35 -18.69
C SER A 550 -3.83 12.46 -18.79
N PRO A 551 -4.58 11.35 -18.96
CA PRO A 551 -6.02 11.42 -19.10
C PRO A 551 -6.73 11.89 -17.82
N ALA A 552 -8.03 12.21 -17.94
CA ALA A 552 -8.98 12.25 -16.84
C ALA A 552 -10.20 11.40 -17.19
N VAL A 553 -10.74 10.65 -16.23
CA VAL A 553 -11.83 9.69 -16.48
C VAL A 553 -13.02 9.95 -15.57
N VAL A 554 -14.03 10.65 -16.11
CA VAL A 554 -15.15 11.24 -15.36
C VAL A 554 -16.46 11.06 -16.15
N ASP A 555 -17.58 10.85 -15.45
CA ASP A 555 -18.91 10.56 -16.04
C ASP A 555 -18.87 9.50 -17.16
N GLY A 556 -18.07 8.44 -16.95
CA GLY A 556 -17.90 7.35 -17.91
C GLY A 556 -17.19 7.71 -19.21
N ARG A 557 -16.56 8.89 -19.32
CA ARG A 557 -15.76 9.32 -20.47
C ARG A 557 -14.28 9.44 -20.13
N VAL A 558 -13.41 9.26 -21.13
CA VAL A 558 -11.97 9.56 -21.07
C VAL A 558 -11.71 10.87 -21.80
N PHE A 559 -11.08 11.82 -21.12
CA PHE A 559 -10.69 13.12 -21.63
C PHE A 559 -9.16 13.20 -21.77
N PHE A 560 -8.67 13.54 -22.96
CA PHE A 560 -7.23 13.70 -23.23
C PHE A 560 -7.00 14.63 -24.44
N SER A 561 -5.76 15.02 -24.67
CA SER A 561 -5.37 15.93 -25.75
C SER A 561 -4.22 15.39 -26.62
N MET A 562 -4.00 16.03 -27.76
CA MET A 562 -2.96 15.67 -28.71
C MET A 562 -2.10 16.87 -29.08
N ASP A 563 -0.79 16.63 -29.11
CA ASP A 563 0.24 17.53 -29.59
C ASP A 563 0.71 17.14 -31.01
N VAL A 564 1.21 18.12 -31.79
CA VAL A 564 1.75 17.91 -33.14
C VAL A 564 3.18 18.44 -33.35
N ASN A 565 3.86 18.83 -32.26
CA ASN A 565 5.27 19.25 -32.23
C ASN A 565 5.59 20.40 -33.21
N ASP A 566 4.68 21.36 -33.36
CA ASP A 566 4.83 22.53 -34.25
C ASP A 566 5.06 22.15 -35.74
N VAL A 567 4.57 20.98 -36.17
CA VAL A 567 4.72 20.51 -37.56
C VAL A 567 3.41 20.59 -38.32
N ALA A 568 3.42 21.31 -39.45
CA ALA A 568 2.32 21.45 -40.40
C ALA A 568 1.91 20.16 -41.16
N THR A 569 2.08 18.99 -40.56
CA THR A 569 1.66 17.66 -41.05
C THR A 569 0.77 16.91 -40.05
N GLY A 570 0.19 17.62 -39.09
CA GLY A 570 -0.88 17.20 -38.19
C GLY A 570 -1.81 18.36 -37.86
N LYS A 571 -2.76 18.14 -36.95
CA LYS A 571 -3.68 19.17 -36.42
C LYS A 571 -4.04 18.86 -34.96
N GLY A 572 -3.51 19.62 -34.01
CA GLY A 572 -3.69 19.35 -32.58
C GLY A 572 -5.16 19.55 -32.12
N GLY A 573 -5.53 18.92 -31.01
CA GLY A 573 -6.94 18.86 -30.61
C GLY A 573 -7.19 18.17 -29.27
N PHE A 574 -8.44 18.24 -28.81
CA PHE A 574 -8.88 17.64 -27.55
C PHE A 574 -10.00 16.60 -27.80
N TYR A 575 -10.03 15.51 -27.04
CA TYR A 575 -10.90 14.35 -27.28
C TYR A 575 -11.77 14.01 -26.07
N GLY A 576 -12.99 13.54 -26.35
CA GLY A 576 -13.82 12.78 -25.42
C GLY A 576 -14.13 11.39 -26.00
N LEU A 577 -13.85 10.33 -25.24
CA LEU A 577 -14.19 8.94 -25.60
C LEU A 577 -15.11 8.30 -24.56
N ASP A 578 -16.00 7.40 -24.95
CA ASP A 578 -16.68 6.49 -24.02
C ASP A 578 -15.65 5.53 -23.38
N ALA A 579 -15.51 5.59 -22.04
CA ALA A 579 -14.50 4.83 -21.30
C ALA A 579 -14.72 3.31 -21.33
N ARG A 580 -15.94 2.86 -21.65
CA ARG A 580 -16.31 1.44 -21.70
C ARG A 580 -15.85 0.76 -22.99
N SER A 581 -15.87 1.48 -24.10
CA SER A 581 -15.60 0.91 -25.43
C SER A 581 -14.45 1.53 -26.19
N GLY A 582 -13.99 2.75 -25.88
CA GLY A 582 -12.93 3.43 -26.63
C GLY A 582 -13.40 4.01 -27.97
N ARG A 583 -14.67 4.43 -28.03
CA ARG A 583 -15.25 5.15 -29.17
C ARG A 583 -15.19 6.65 -28.92
N MET A 584 -14.89 7.42 -29.96
CA MET A 584 -14.97 8.88 -29.89
C MET A 584 -16.41 9.34 -29.75
N ASP A 585 -16.70 10.06 -28.66
CA ASP A 585 -17.92 10.85 -28.50
C ASP A 585 -17.75 12.20 -29.22
N TRP A 586 -16.55 12.80 -29.13
CA TRP A 586 -16.23 14.06 -29.79
C TRP A 586 -14.72 14.32 -29.94
N TYR A 587 -14.38 15.19 -30.89
CA TYR A 587 -13.07 15.86 -31.03
C TYR A 587 -13.29 17.37 -31.16
N PHE A 588 -12.56 18.16 -30.38
CA PHE A 588 -12.55 19.63 -30.42
C PHE A 588 -11.29 20.11 -31.16
N ASP A 589 -11.49 20.82 -32.27
CA ASP A 589 -10.45 21.52 -33.02
C ASP A 589 -10.14 22.89 -32.40
N LEU A 590 -8.88 23.09 -31.97
CA LEU A 590 -8.43 24.37 -31.43
C LEU A 590 -8.34 25.49 -32.48
N GLU A 591 -8.11 25.18 -33.74
CA GLU A 591 -7.88 26.21 -34.76
C GLU A 591 -9.17 26.83 -35.29
N THR A 592 -10.24 26.04 -35.43
CA THR A 592 -11.56 26.56 -35.84
C THR A 592 -12.55 26.71 -34.69
N GLY A 593 -12.28 26.11 -33.52
CA GLY A 593 -13.23 26.02 -32.41
C GLY A 593 -14.41 25.10 -32.69
N ALA A 594 -14.28 24.16 -33.63
CA ALA A 594 -15.34 23.26 -34.04
C ALA A 594 -15.26 21.91 -33.30
N THR A 595 -16.39 21.47 -32.75
CA THR A 595 -16.49 20.16 -32.10
C THR A 595 -17.14 19.14 -33.04
N CYS A 596 -16.31 18.27 -33.61
CA CYS A 596 -16.72 17.16 -34.46
C CYS A 596 -17.31 16.01 -33.62
N ARG A 597 -18.56 15.63 -33.93
CA ARG A 597 -19.33 14.63 -33.18
C ARG A 597 -19.85 13.51 -34.08
N PRO A 598 -19.43 12.25 -33.89
CA PRO A 598 -20.01 11.09 -34.57
C PRO A 598 -21.51 10.92 -34.27
N LEU A 599 -22.23 10.15 -35.09
CA LEU A 599 -23.62 9.82 -34.82
C LEU A 599 -23.74 8.60 -33.88
N PRO A 600 -24.80 8.48 -33.06
CA PRO A 600 -25.04 7.29 -32.24
C PRO A 600 -25.08 6.00 -33.08
N GLY A 601 -24.00 5.22 -33.03
CA GLY A 601 -23.80 4.01 -33.82
C GLY A 601 -22.65 4.07 -34.84
N ASP A 602 -22.01 5.22 -35.05
CA ASP A 602 -20.66 5.28 -35.62
C ASP A 602 -19.66 4.63 -34.64
N ASP A 603 -18.66 3.92 -35.16
CA ASP A 603 -17.65 3.19 -34.36
C ASP A 603 -16.26 3.79 -34.61
N ILE A 604 -16.09 5.06 -34.24
CA ILE A 604 -14.88 5.82 -34.56
C ILE A 604 -13.79 5.50 -33.52
N ARG A 605 -12.76 4.77 -33.98
CA ARG A 605 -11.59 4.34 -33.19
C ARG A 605 -10.31 5.11 -33.53
N LYS A 606 -10.41 6.03 -34.49
CA LYS A 606 -9.28 6.62 -35.20
C LYS A 606 -9.69 7.97 -35.75
N PHE A 607 -9.08 9.03 -35.27
CA PHE A 607 -9.35 10.41 -35.71
C PHE A 607 -8.20 11.34 -35.30
N ASP A 608 -7.89 12.34 -36.11
CA ASP A 608 -6.87 13.36 -35.80
C ASP A 608 -7.22 14.77 -36.30
N GLY A 609 -8.45 14.96 -36.79
CA GLY A 609 -8.89 16.22 -37.41
C GLY A 609 -8.15 16.64 -38.68
N TYR A 610 -7.15 15.90 -39.17
CA TYR A 610 -6.29 16.30 -40.29
C TYR A 610 -6.45 15.39 -41.51
N HIS A 611 -6.22 14.08 -41.36
CA HIS A 611 -6.12 13.15 -42.48
C HIS A 611 -7.47 12.89 -43.20
N THR A 612 -7.44 12.24 -44.37
CA THR A 612 -8.68 11.95 -45.13
C THR A 612 -9.45 10.79 -44.52
N GLU A 613 -10.74 10.68 -44.86
CA GLU A 613 -11.62 9.56 -44.46
C GLU A 613 -11.04 8.18 -44.81
N THR A 614 -10.20 8.08 -45.85
CA THR A 614 -9.58 6.81 -46.26
C THR A 614 -8.33 6.48 -45.44
N GLU A 615 -7.64 7.49 -44.91
CA GLU A 615 -6.45 7.33 -44.07
C GLU A 615 -6.81 7.12 -42.59
N LEU A 616 -7.97 7.63 -42.17
CA LEU A 616 -8.56 7.45 -40.84
C LEU A 616 -9.57 6.29 -40.73
N ASP A 617 -9.68 5.46 -41.77
CA ASP A 617 -10.61 4.32 -41.83
C ASP A 617 -12.11 4.68 -41.58
N LEU A 618 -12.48 5.94 -41.86
CA LEU A 618 -13.81 6.50 -41.60
C LEU A 618 -14.85 6.11 -42.68
N PRO A 619 -16.15 6.10 -42.36
CA PRO A 619 -17.21 5.94 -43.35
C PRO A 619 -17.14 7.03 -44.45
N ALA A 620 -17.31 6.64 -45.72
CA ALA A 620 -17.30 7.61 -46.82
C ALA A 620 -18.38 8.69 -46.66
N GLY A 621 -17.98 9.96 -46.69
CA GLY A 621 -18.81 11.12 -46.42
C GLY A 621 -19.02 11.43 -44.93
N PHE A 622 -18.24 10.83 -44.02
CA PHE A 622 -18.25 11.14 -42.58
C PHE A 622 -18.10 12.65 -42.31
N LEU A 623 -17.02 13.26 -42.80
CA LEU A 623 -16.66 14.64 -42.43
C LEU A 623 -17.75 15.63 -42.87
N ALA A 624 -18.22 15.50 -44.11
CA ALA A 624 -19.26 16.33 -44.71
C ALA A 624 -20.70 16.02 -44.24
N SER A 625 -20.91 15.13 -43.25
CA SER A 625 -22.26 14.76 -42.77
C SER A 625 -22.43 14.66 -41.25
N ARG A 626 -21.35 14.63 -40.47
CA ARG A 626 -21.41 14.62 -39.01
C ARG A 626 -21.36 16.06 -38.44
N PRO A 627 -22.11 16.38 -37.37
CA PRO A 627 -22.07 17.70 -36.75
C PRO A 627 -20.65 18.15 -36.42
N GLY A 628 -20.28 19.36 -36.87
CA GLY A 628 -18.98 19.97 -36.59
C GLY A 628 -17.75 19.31 -37.24
N CYS A 629 -17.92 18.32 -38.14
CA CYS A 629 -16.79 17.59 -38.74
C CYS A 629 -16.31 18.10 -40.12
N ASP A 630 -17.01 19.07 -40.72
CA ASP A 630 -16.64 19.71 -42.00
C ASP A 630 -15.93 21.07 -41.77
N PHE A 631 -14.93 21.06 -40.88
CA PHE A 631 -14.10 22.22 -40.50
C PHE A 631 -12.88 22.36 -41.42
N ASP A 632 -12.12 23.46 -41.28
CA ASP A 632 -10.90 23.65 -42.05
C ASP A 632 -9.74 22.78 -41.51
N ARG A 633 -9.19 21.97 -42.40
CA ARG A 633 -8.11 21.00 -42.14
C ARG A 633 -6.86 21.36 -42.93
N SER A 634 -6.67 22.65 -43.15
CA SER A 634 -5.46 23.23 -43.73
C SER A 634 -4.25 23.03 -42.81
N THR A 635 -3.06 22.98 -43.42
CA THR A 635 -1.80 22.69 -42.75
C THR A 635 -1.21 23.96 -42.13
N THR A 636 -1.19 24.05 -40.79
CA THR A 636 -0.63 25.18 -40.04
C THR A 636 0.51 24.76 -39.11
N GLY A 637 0.35 23.64 -38.42
CA GLY A 637 1.25 23.18 -37.35
C GLY A 637 0.83 23.61 -35.95
N CYS A 638 -0.42 24.05 -35.79
CA CYS A 638 -0.97 24.57 -34.54
C CYS A 638 -2.04 23.65 -33.92
N GLY A 639 -2.69 24.14 -32.85
CA GLY A 639 -3.60 23.37 -32.01
C GLY A 639 -2.89 22.47 -30.98
N ASN A 640 -1.59 22.64 -30.79
CA ASN A 640 -0.74 21.86 -29.88
C ASN A 640 -1.29 21.86 -28.44
N VAL A 641 -1.61 20.69 -27.87
CA VAL A 641 -2.01 20.57 -26.45
C VAL A 641 -1.32 19.38 -25.78
N TRP A 642 -0.33 19.69 -24.94
CA TRP A 642 0.40 18.75 -24.08
C TRP A 642 0.02 18.88 -22.59
N SER A 643 -0.71 19.92 -22.21
CA SER A 643 -1.32 20.08 -20.88
C SER A 643 -2.30 18.94 -20.57
N SER A 644 -2.24 18.39 -19.36
CA SER A 644 -3.26 17.44 -18.88
C SER A 644 -4.53 18.19 -18.42
N PRO A 645 -5.75 17.68 -18.64
CA PRO A 645 -6.97 18.31 -18.16
C PRO A 645 -7.11 18.24 -16.64
N ALA A 646 -7.67 19.30 -16.06
CA ALA A 646 -8.28 19.32 -14.74
C ALA A 646 -9.81 19.39 -14.88
N VAL A 647 -10.57 18.89 -13.90
CA VAL A 647 -12.03 18.70 -14.02
C VAL A 647 -12.78 19.25 -12.80
N ASP A 648 -13.85 20.01 -13.05
CA ASP A 648 -14.80 20.46 -12.04
C ASP A 648 -16.14 19.75 -12.23
N GLU A 649 -16.30 18.63 -11.53
CA GLU A 649 -17.51 17.79 -11.57
C GLU A 649 -18.77 18.52 -11.13
N SER A 650 -18.66 19.55 -10.29
CA SER A 650 -19.80 20.34 -9.85
C SER A 650 -20.37 21.24 -10.96
N ARG A 651 -19.52 21.60 -11.93
CA ARG A 651 -19.85 22.44 -13.08
C ARG A 651 -20.07 21.63 -14.38
N GLY A 652 -19.57 20.40 -14.45
CA GLY A 652 -19.53 19.63 -15.70
C GLY A 652 -18.56 20.21 -16.72
N LEU A 653 -17.47 20.82 -16.24
CA LEU A 653 -16.46 21.51 -17.05
C LEU A 653 -15.08 20.88 -16.87
N LEU A 654 -14.32 20.83 -17.96
CA LEU A 654 -12.90 20.48 -17.97
C LEU A 654 -12.05 21.66 -18.44
N TYR A 655 -10.86 21.81 -17.87
CA TYR A 655 -9.94 22.91 -18.10
C TYR A 655 -8.58 22.39 -18.54
N PHE A 656 -8.01 22.99 -19.57
CA PHE A 656 -6.64 22.74 -20.04
C PHE A 656 -6.05 24.02 -20.61
N ALA A 657 -4.76 23.98 -20.97
CA ALA A 657 -4.09 25.07 -21.66
C ALA A 657 -3.29 24.57 -22.87
N SER A 658 -3.11 25.44 -23.87
CA SER A 658 -2.49 25.10 -25.16
C SER A 658 -1.12 25.76 -25.37
N SER A 659 -0.37 25.23 -26.34
CA SER A 659 0.96 25.72 -26.72
C SER A 659 0.91 27.00 -27.56
N ASN A 660 2.09 27.52 -27.86
CA ASN A 660 2.40 28.41 -28.98
C ASN A 660 1.86 27.90 -30.34
N CYS A 661 1.85 28.79 -31.34
CA CYS A 661 1.46 28.49 -32.71
C CYS A 661 2.33 29.30 -33.70
N ASP A 662 3.39 28.66 -34.20
CA ASP A 662 4.47 29.27 -34.99
C ASP A 662 4.05 29.54 -36.45
N THR A 663 3.07 30.42 -36.64
CA THR A 663 2.41 30.67 -37.94
C THR A 663 3.12 31.66 -38.87
N ASP A 664 4.24 32.27 -38.46
CA ASP A 664 4.91 33.35 -39.20
C ASP A 664 6.45 33.32 -39.09
N ASP A 665 7.05 32.30 -39.72
CA ASP A 665 8.49 32.10 -39.87
C ASP A 665 9.17 33.15 -40.81
N ASP A 666 8.44 34.12 -41.38
CA ASP A 666 8.98 35.10 -42.34
C ASP A 666 9.39 36.43 -41.65
N PRO A 667 10.70 36.71 -41.49
CA PRO A 667 11.19 37.96 -40.90
C PRO A 667 10.93 39.20 -41.78
N ALA A 668 10.26 39.07 -42.93
CA ALA A 668 9.72 40.17 -43.71
C ALA A 668 8.28 40.55 -43.36
N THR A 669 7.54 39.77 -42.56
CA THR A 669 6.16 40.11 -42.17
C THR A 669 6.14 41.37 -41.29
N PRO A 670 5.39 42.44 -41.64
CA PRO A 670 5.39 43.67 -40.84
C PRO A 670 4.55 43.50 -39.57
N ALA A 671 5.20 43.50 -38.40
CA ALA A 671 4.54 43.28 -37.11
C ALA A 671 3.30 44.19 -36.87
N PRO A 672 2.19 43.65 -36.31
CA PRO A 672 2.00 42.24 -35.96
C PRO A 672 1.83 41.35 -37.19
N GLY A 673 2.30 40.10 -37.09
CA GLY A 673 2.00 39.05 -38.07
C GLY A 673 0.52 38.63 -38.07
N PRO A 674 0.17 37.47 -38.65
CA PRO A 674 -1.15 36.89 -38.44
C PRO A 674 -1.44 36.73 -36.95
N GLN A 675 -2.70 36.90 -36.54
CA GLN A 675 -3.11 36.55 -35.18
C GLN A 675 -3.07 35.02 -35.02
N MET A 676 -2.61 34.55 -33.86
CA MET A 676 -2.70 33.12 -33.52
C MET A 676 -4.18 32.68 -33.56
N PRO A 677 -4.48 31.43 -33.98
CA PRO A 677 -5.83 30.90 -34.01
C PRO A 677 -6.49 30.96 -32.62
N PRO A 678 -7.83 30.90 -32.53
CA PRO A 678 -8.57 31.29 -31.34
C PRO A 678 -8.18 30.52 -30.07
N PHE A 679 -7.89 29.23 -30.14
CA PHE A 679 -7.60 28.44 -28.93
C PHE A 679 -6.10 28.13 -28.75
N ASP A 680 -5.20 28.71 -29.55
CA ASP A 680 -3.75 28.65 -29.32
C ASP A 680 -3.29 29.68 -28.28
N GLU A 681 -2.27 29.27 -27.52
CA GLU A 681 -1.71 29.87 -26.31
C GLU A 681 -2.78 30.34 -25.31
N ALA A 682 -3.80 29.52 -25.10
CA ALA A 682 -5.00 29.84 -24.34
C ALA A 682 -5.25 28.87 -23.19
N ILE A 683 -5.83 29.40 -22.12
CA ILE A 683 -6.53 28.65 -21.09
C ILE A 683 -7.98 28.46 -21.56
N ILE A 684 -8.47 27.23 -21.53
CA ILE A 684 -9.70 26.81 -22.21
C ILE A 684 -10.59 26.04 -21.22
N ALA A 685 -11.89 26.33 -21.24
CA ALA A 685 -12.91 25.51 -20.58
C ALA A 685 -13.85 24.91 -21.63
N LEU A 686 -13.99 23.58 -21.63
CA LEU A 686 -15.02 22.86 -22.39
C LEU A 686 -16.04 22.23 -21.43
N ASP A 687 -17.25 21.98 -21.91
CA ASP A 687 -18.15 21.02 -21.25
C ASP A 687 -17.83 19.57 -21.63
N TYR A 688 -18.46 18.61 -20.95
CA TYR A 688 -18.23 17.17 -21.17
C TYR A 688 -18.72 16.64 -22.53
N ASP A 689 -19.53 17.42 -23.27
CA ASP A 689 -19.93 17.09 -24.63
C ASP A 689 -18.99 17.76 -25.66
N GLY A 690 -18.03 18.59 -25.21
CA GLY A 690 -16.95 19.19 -25.98
C GLY A 690 -17.23 20.57 -26.56
N ASP A 691 -18.30 21.26 -26.16
CA ASP A 691 -18.53 22.66 -26.59
C ASP A 691 -17.72 23.64 -25.70
N PRO A 692 -17.12 24.70 -26.28
CA PRO A 692 -16.33 25.66 -25.52
C PRO A 692 -17.19 26.60 -24.67
N ALA A 693 -17.04 26.52 -23.35
CA ALA A 693 -17.70 27.38 -22.38
C ALA A 693 -17.05 28.78 -22.33
N TRP A 694 -15.71 28.84 -22.32
CA TRP A 694 -14.92 30.06 -22.41
C TRP A 694 -13.46 29.78 -22.81
N ARG A 695 -12.74 30.83 -23.26
CA ARG A 695 -11.27 30.84 -23.40
C ARG A 695 -10.67 32.16 -22.92
N TRP A 696 -9.40 32.15 -22.52
CA TRP A 696 -8.62 33.35 -22.23
C TRP A 696 -7.15 33.15 -22.60
N ARG A 697 -6.45 34.20 -23.05
CA ARG A 697 -5.01 34.16 -23.32
C ARG A 697 -4.30 35.45 -22.88
N PRO A 698 -3.03 35.39 -22.45
CA PRO A 698 -2.29 36.56 -21.96
C PRO A 698 -1.81 37.48 -23.08
N ARG A 699 -1.75 37.00 -24.33
CA ARG A 699 -1.27 37.71 -25.52
C ARG A 699 -2.04 37.24 -26.77
N GLU A 700 -2.14 38.11 -27.78
CA GLU A 700 -2.85 37.82 -29.04
C GLU A 700 -1.91 37.33 -30.17
N VAL A 701 -0.60 37.46 -29.97
CA VAL A 701 0.48 37.01 -30.85
C VAL A 701 1.64 36.60 -29.97
N ASP A 702 2.18 35.40 -30.17
CA ASP A 702 3.47 34.95 -29.65
C ASP A 702 4.53 34.98 -30.77
N ASN A 703 5.79 35.18 -30.39
CA ASN A 703 6.96 35.10 -31.27
C ASN A 703 8.19 34.52 -30.53
N GLU A 704 8.02 34.01 -29.30
CA GLU A 704 9.12 33.66 -28.38
C GLU A 704 8.95 32.25 -27.75
N ASP A 705 8.02 31.44 -28.26
CA ASP A 705 7.62 30.13 -27.72
C ASP A 705 7.27 30.21 -26.21
N LEU A 706 6.16 30.89 -25.94
CA LEU A 706 5.62 31.17 -24.62
C LEU A 706 4.38 30.31 -24.31
N ALA A 707 4.42 29.05 -24.70
CA ALA A 707 3.41 28.01 -24.45
C ALA A 707 2.95 27.89 -22.97
N PHE A 708 1.73 27.37 -22.76
CA PHE A 708 1.35 26.75 -21.50
C PHE A 708 1.70 25.26 -21.51
N GLY A 709 2.51 24.83 -20.55
CA GLY A 709 2.84 23.40 -20.35
C GLY A 709 2.22 22.78 -19.10
N ALA A 710 1.90 23.60 -18.10
CA ALA A 710 1.31 23.14 -16.85
C ALA A 710 -0.16 22.73 -17.03
N ALA A 711 -0.59 21.69 -16.31
CA ALA A 711 -2.01 21.49 -16.08
C ALA A 711 -2.57 22.61 -15.19
N PRO A 712 -3.83 23.04 -15.37
CA PRO A 712 -4.47 23.96 -14.41
C PRO A 712 -4.69 23.28 -13.06
N ASN A 713 -4.34 23.97 -11.96
CA ASN A 713 -4.75 23.60 -10.60
C ASN A 713 -6.13 24.21 -10.30
N LEU A 714 -7.05 23.51 -9.63
CA LEU A 714 -8.40 24.02 -9.30
C LEU A 714 -8.58 24.21 -7.78
N PHE A 715 -8.60 25.45 -7.29
CA PHE A 715 -8.59 25.77 -5.84
C PHE A 715 -9.49 26.97 -5.48
N SER A 716 -9.51 27.38 -4.20
CA SER A 716 -10.26 28.54 -3.67
C SER A 716 -9.38 29.64 -3.06
N ILE A 717 -9.56 30.91 -3.47
CA ILE A 717 -8.83 32.08 -2.94
C ILE A 717 -9.73 33.06 -2.16
N ASP A 718 -9.20 33.72 -1.14
CA ASP A 718 -9.88 34.76 -0.35
C ASP A 718 -9.62 36.15 -0.97
N PHE A 719 -10.34 36.47 -2.05
CA PHE A 719 -10.10 37.69 -2.83
C PHE A 719 -11.16 38.77 -2.59
N ALA A 720 -10.71 40.02 -2.42
CA ALA A 720 -11.55 41.19 -2.13
C ALA A 720 -12.51 41.05 -0.90
N GLY A 721 -12.27 40.08 -0.02
CA GLY A 721 -13.04 39.85 1.20
C GLY A 721 -14.12 38.77 1.11
N ALA A 722 -14.06 37.88 0.11
CA ALA A 722 -14.86 36.65 0.06
C ALA A 722 -14.15 35.57 -0.78
N GLU A 723 -14.47 34.30 -0.52
CA GLU A 723 -13.90 33.14 -1.22
C GLU A 723 -14.27 33.14 -2.72
N ARG A 724 -13.34 32.70 -3.58
CA ARG A 724 -13.49 32.60 -5.03
C ARG A 724 -12.93 31.26 -5.52
N GLU A 725 -13.79 30.47 -6.16
CA GLU A 725 -13.37 29.27 -6.89
C GLU A 725 -12.63 29.68 -8.17
N VAL A 726 -11.37 29.29 -8.24
CA VAL A 726 -10.44 29.68 -9.30
C VAL A 726 -9.74 28.48 -9.92
N LEU A 727 -9.11 28.75 -11.05
CA LEU A 727 -8.03 27.94 -11.61
C LEU A 727 -6.73 28.74 -11.59
N GLY A 728 -5.62 28.05 -11.39
CA GLY A 728 -4.27 28.61 -11.49
C GLY A 728 -3.41 27.82 -12.47
N VAL A 729 -2.58 28.49 -13.28
CA VAL A 729 -1.69 27.82 -14.24
C VAL A 729 -0.43 28.63 -14.53
N GLY A 730 0.68 27.95 -14.79
CA GLY A 730 1.97 28.53 -15.17
C GLY A 730 2.18 28.57 -16.69
N ASN A 731 2.84 29.63 -17.17
CA ASN A 731 3.20 29.83 -18.58
C ASN A 731 4.73 29.87 -18.77
N LYS A 732 5.21 29.55 -19.98
CA LYS A 732 6.63 29.64 -20.35
C LYS A 732 7.21 31.07 -20.21
N ASP A 733 6.40 32.13 -20.13
CA ASP A 733 6.85 33.50 -19.82
C ASP A 733 7.29 33.72 -18.35
N GLY A 734 7.16 32.71 -17.48
CA GLY A 734 7.54 32.81 -16.07
C GLY A 734 6.45 33.43 -15.16
N THR A 735 5.22 33.55 -15.66
CA THR A 735 4.05 34.07 -14.96
C THR A 735 3.09 32.95 -14.55
N TYR A 736 2.67 32.98 -13.29
CA TYR A 736 1.52 32.19 -12.80
C TYR A 736 0.26 33.06 -12.86
N TYR A 737 -0.81 32.54 -13.46
CA TYR A 737 -2.07 33.24 -13.68
C TYR A 737 -3.18 32.61 -12.84
N VAL A 738 -4.03 33.42 -12.20
CA VAL A 738 -5.20 32.93 -11.45
C VAL A 738 -6.48 33.60 -11.91
N LEU A 739 -7.45 32.81 -12.37
CA LEU A 739 -8.69 33.26 -13.01
C LEU A 739 -9.93 32.56 -12.41
N ALA A 740 -11.10 33.17 -12.56
CA ALA A 740 -12.37 32.56 -12.17
C ALA A 740 -12.72 31.35 -13.06
N ARG A 741 -13.24 30.26 -12.46
CA ARG A 741 -13.60 29.03 -13.21
C ARG A 741 -14.75 29.22 -14.21
N ASP A 742 -15.60 30.23 -14.01
CA ASP A 742 -16.72 30.57 -14.89
C ASP A 742 -16.34 31.53 -16.04
N GLY A 743 -15.08 31.99 -16.08
CA GLY A 743 -14.62 33.00 -17.04
C GLY A 743 -15.15 34.41 -16.76
N VAL A 744 -15.56 34.73 -15.52
CA VAL A 744 -15.99 36.08 -15.12
C VAL A 744 -15.35 36.52 -13.80
N ASN A 745 -14.67 37.67 -13.82
CA ASN A 745 -14.11 38.26 -12.61
C ASN A 745 -15.21 39.00 -11.84
N GLU A 746 -15.75 38.39 -10.78
CA GLU A 746 -16.87 38.96 -10.01
C GLU A 746 -16.59 40.34 -9.40
N VAL A 747 -15.33 40.70 -9.20
CA VAL A 747 -14.92 41.90 -8.46
C VAL A 747 -14.85 43.14 -9.35
N ASN A 748 -14.42 42.99 -10.60
CA ASN A 748 -14.38 44.09 -11.58
C ASN A 748 -15.46 43.99 -12.66
N GLY A 749 -16.11 42.83 -12.80
CA GLY A 749 -17.19 42.56 -13.76
C GLY A 749 -16.73 42.20 -15.16
N VAL A 750 -15.43 41.99 -15.40
CA VAL A 750 -14.87 41.64 -16.70
C VAL A 750 -15.10 40.16 -16.99
N ALA A 751 -15.66 39.87 -18.17
CA ALA A 751 -15.87 38.53 -18.69
C ALA A 751 -14.87 38.19 -19.80
N TRP A 752 -14.64 36.89 -20.01
CA TRP A 752 -13.78 36.36 -21.08
C TRP A 752 -14.15 36.84 -22.50
N ASN A 753 -15.41 37.22 -22.71
CA ASN A 753 -15.96 37.67 -24.00
C ASN A 753 -16.17 39.20 -24.09
N ASP A 754 -15.64 39.97 -23.13
CA ASP A 754 -15.57 41.42 -23.26
C ASP A 754 -14.60 41.85 -24.38
N THR A 755 -14.70 43.12 -24.79
CA THR A 755 -13.81 43.69 -25.83
C THR A 755 -12.35 43.83 -25.38
N ASP A 756 -12.09 43.74 -24.07
CA ASP A 756 -10.75 43.74 -23.46
C ASP A 756 -10.79 42.85 -22.20
N PRO A 757 -10.51 41.54 -22.33
CA PRO A 757 -10.51 40.60 -21.20
C PRO A 757 -9.16 40.59 -20.44
N SER A 758 -8.26 41.56 -20.66
CA SER A 758 -6.93 41.58 -20.01
C SER A 758 -6.97 41.65 -18.48
N ALA A 759 -8.09 42.16 -17.93
CA ALA A 759 -8.35 42.24 -16.49
C ALA A 759 -9.23 41.07 -15.96
N LEU A 760 -9.36 39.97 -16.71
CA LEU A 760 -10.06 38.77 -16.23
C LEU A 760 -9.35 38.08 -15.03
N PRO A 761 -8.01 37.93 -14.98
CA PRO A 761 -7.34 37.33 -13.82
C PRO A 761 -7.62 38.10 -12.52
N TYR A 762 -7.79 37.38 -11.41
CA TYR A 762 -7.85 38.00 -10.07
C TYR A 762 -6.47 38.55 -9.68
N TRP A 763 -5.42 37.78 -9.97
CA TRP A 763 -4.04 38.23 -9.93
C TRP A 763 -3.19 37.45 -10.95
N THR A 764 -2.04 38.03 -11.29
CA THR A 764 -0.97 37.35 -12.06
C THR A 764 0.36 37.62 -11.39
N ARG A 765 1.30 36.66 -11.44
CA ARG A 765 2.61 36.81 -10.83
C ARG A 765 3.73 36.27 -11.70
N ASN A 766 4.44 37.19 -12.36
CA ASN A 766 5.74 36.89 -12.94
C ASN A 766 6.79 36.75 -11.84
N VAL A 767 7.61 35.70 -11.91
CA VAL A 767 8.72 35.45 -10.96
C VAL A 767 10.09 35.30 -11.63
N VAL A 768 10.12 34.94 -12.92
CA VAL A 768 11.31 34.85 -13.77
C VAL A 768 10.99 35.38 -15.17
N PRO A 769 11.98 35.83 -15.97
CA PRO A 769 11.71 36.37 -17.32
C PRO A 769 11.11 35.41 -18.37
N GLY A 770 11.21 34.09 -18.19
CA GLY A 770 10.68 33.09 -19.12
C GLY A 770 11.44 32.93 -20.44
N GLY A 771 10.81 32.29 -21.42
CA GLY A 771 11.30 32.11 -22.80
C GLY A 771 11.07 30.71 -23.38
N ASP A 772 11.73 30.42 -24.50
CA ASP A 772 11.56 29.20 -25.32
C ASP A 772 11.79 27.87 -24.57
N ILE A 773 12.79 27.83 -23.68
CA ILE A 773 13.08 26.67 -22.83
C ILE A 773 12.24 26.69 -21.53
N GLY A 774 11.42 27.73 -21.35
CA GLY A 774 10.35 27.84 -20.35
C GLY A 774 10.67 28.58 -19.06
N GLY A 775 9.65 29.22 -18.52
CA GLY A 775 9.56 29.84 -17.20
C GLY A 775 8.86 28.93 -16.20
N ILE A 776 7.53 28.98 -16.09
CA ILE A 776 6.75 28.01 -15.30
C ILE A 776 6.12 27.02 -16.26
N ILE A 777 6.83 25.91 -16.52
CA ILE A 777 6.46 24.96 -17.58
C ILE A 777 5.66 23.75 -17.08
N ALA A 778 5.66 23.50 -15.77
CA ALA A 778 5.09 22.30 -15.16
C ALA A 778 4.12 22.65 -14.03
N THR A 779 3.21 21.73 -13.73
CA THR A 779 2.13 21.90 -12.76
C THR A 779 2.67 22.19 -11.35
N ALA A 780 2.07 23.17 -10.68
CA ALA A 780 2.41 23.56 -9.32
C ALA A 780 1.76 22.62 -8.29
N ALA A 781 2.34 22.54 -7.09
CA ALA A 781 1.63 22.01 -5.92
C ALA A 781 0.81 23.14 -5.26
N VAL A 782 -0.40 22.83 -4.78
CA VAL A 782 -1.30 23.80 -4.15
C VAL A 782 -1.80 23.26 -2.81
N ASP A 783 -1.43 23.97 -1.75
CA ASP A 783 -1.71 23.67 -0.35
C ASP A 783 -2.73 24.70 0.16
N GLN A 784 -4.01 24.29 0.14
CA GLN A 784 -5.14 25.17 0.45
C GLN A 784 -5.25 25.49 1.95
N ASP A 785 -4.68 24.65 2.82
CA ASP A 785 -4.70 24.84 4.28
C ASP A 785 -3.67 25.87 4.74
N ARG A 786 -2.44 25.81 4.21
CA ARG A 786 -1.39 26.82 4.46
C ARG A 786 -1.55 28.06 3.57
N ARG A 787 -2.45 27.99 2.58
CA ARG A 787 -2.75 29.01 1.57
C ARG A 787 -1.56 29.33 0.65
N ARG A 788 -0.94 28.28 0.11
CA ARG A 788 0.32 28.35 -0.65
C ARG A 788 0.24 27.65 -2.01
N ILE A 789 0.96 28.21 -2.98
CA ILE A 789 1.19 27.61 -4.30
C ILE A 789 2.71 27.49 -4.45
N TYR A 790 3.22 26.28 -4.71
CA TYR A 790 4.65 26.01 -4.82
C TYR A 790 5.00 25.48 -6.22
N PHE A 791 6.05 26.01 -6.84
CA PHE A 791 6.52 25.50 -8.13
C PHE A 791 8.01 25.77 -8.38
N SER A 792 8.63 24.86 -9.13
CA SER A 792 9.93 25.08 -9.76
C SER A 792 9.82 25.78 -11.12
N THR A 793 10.88 26.47 -11.55
CA THR A 793 10.97 27.06 -12.90
C THR A 793 11.91 26.28 -13.80
N ALA A 794 11.62 26.33 -15.10
CA ALA A 794 12.45 25.83 -16.19
C ALA A 794 13.64 26.76 -16.49
N PRO A 795 14.57 26.37 -17.40
CA PRO A 795 15.82 27.09 -17.62
C PRO A 795 15.71 28.55 -18.07
N GLY A 796 14.59 28.97 -18.67
CA GLY A 796 14.40 30.29 -19.26
C GLY A 796 14.49 30.26 -20.78
N SER A 797 15.48 30.96 -21.35
CA SER A 797 15.68 31.05 -22.80
C SER A 797 17.07 30.63 -23.27
N ASN A 798 17.19 30.34 -24.57
CA ASN A 798 18.47 30.09 -25.23
C ASN A 798 19.40 31.32 -25.13
N ALA A 799 20.38 31.27 -24.23
CA ALA A 799 21.35 32.35 -24.02
C ALA A 799 22.21 32.60 -25.27
N ALA A 800 21.95 33.71 -25.98
CA ALA A 800 22.62 34.05 -27.23
C ALA A 800 24.16 34.08 -27.11
N ASN A 801 24.81 33.01 -27.59
CA ASN A 801 26.25 32.71 -27.55
C ASN A 801 26.82 32.16 -26.22
N GLY A 802 26.02 31.43 -25.43
CA GLY A 802 26.50 30.58 -24.34
C GLY A 802 25.91 29.16 -24.38
N PRO A 803 26.55 28.15 -23.76
CA PRO A 803 25.87 26.90 -23.44
C PRO A 803 24.78 27.15 -22.36
N PRO A 804 23.83 26.22 -22.12
CA PRO A 804 22.78 26.34 -21.10
C PRO A 804 23.32 26.15 -19.66
N SER A 805 24.46 26.77 -19.33
CA SER A 805 25.22 26.57 -18.09
C SER A 805 24.75 27.39 -16.89
N ALA A 806 23.70 28.19 -17.04
CA ALA A 806 23.07 28.95 -15.96
C ALA A 806 21.58 29.14 -16.27
N PRO A 807 20.65 28.54 -15.51
CA PRO A 807 19.22 28.78 -15.68
C PRO A 807 18.87 30.16 -15.10
N GLN A 808 17.67 30.65 -15.45
CA GLN A 808 17.03 31.73 -14.70
C GLN A 808 16.91 31.34 -13.21
N ARG A 809 16.97 32.33 -12.31
CA ARG A 809 16.91 32.15 -10.86
C ARG A 809 16.10 33.26 -10.21
N PRO A 810 15.38 33.01 -9.09
CA PRO A 810 15.28 31.75 -8.33
C PRO A 810 14.59 30.62 -9.14
N THR A 811 14.86 29.36 -8.82
CA THR A 811 14.31 28.18 -9.53
C THR A 811 13.23 27.43 -8.77
N MET A 812 12.90 27.86 -7.56
CA MET A 812 11.79 27.33 -6.74
C MET A 812 11.17 28.50 -5.97
N HIS A 813 9.84 28.58 -6.00
CA HIS A 813 9.07 29.69 -5.46
C HIS A 813 7.88 29.19 -4.65
N ALA A 814 7.49 29.95 -3.62
CA ALA A 814 6.20 29.85 -2.98
C ALA A 814 5.43 31.16 -3.14
N LEU A 815 4.20 31.08 -3.64
CA LEU A 815 3.26 32.21 -3.69
C LEU A 815 2.20 32.06 -2.61
N ASP A 816 1.78 33.20 -2.07
CA ASP A 816 0.56 33.36 -1.29
C ASP A 816 -0.63 33.27 -2.26
N MET A 817 -1.53 32.29 -2.06
CA MET A 817 -2.55 31.97 -3.06
C MET A 817 -3.57 33.10 -3.26
N ASP A 818 -3.77 33.94 -2.25
CA ASP A 818 -4.80 34.98 -2.27
C ASP A 818 -4.33 36.27 -2.96
N SER A 819 -3.03 36.58 -2.86
CA SER A 819 -2.46 37.84 -3.34
C SER A 819 -1.44 37.72 -4.48
N GLY A 820 -0.97 36.52 -4.80
CA GLY A 820 0.14 36.32 -5.74
C GLY A 820 1.47 36.94 -5.26
N ALA A 821 1.61 37.18 -3.94
CA ALA A 821 2.85 37.62 -3.36
C ALA A 821 3.84 36.44 -3.26
N VAL A 822 5.10 36.64 -3.68
CA VAL A 822 6.17 35.69 -3.34
C VAL A 822 6.37 35.73 -1.83
N VAL A 823 6.16 34.59 -1.18
CA VAL A 823 6.35 34.36 0.25
C VAL A 823 7.81 34.05 0.52
N TRP A 824 8.36 33.07 -0.20
CA TRP A 824 9.77 32.73 -0.23
C TRP A 824 10.20 32.24 -1.62
N ASP A 825 11.50 32.26 -1.86
CA ASP A 825 12.15 31.74 -3.06
C ASP A 825 13.50 31.09 -2.69
N ASN A 826 14.03 30.22 -3.55
CA ASN A 826 15.26 29.49 -3.27
C ASN A 826 16.57 30.23 -3.60
N ALA A 827 16.62 31.57 -3.66
CA ALA A 827 17.86 32.31 -3.93
C ALA A 827 19.01 32.00 -2.95
N ALA A 828 18.71 31.46 -1.76
CA ALA A 828 19.68 30.98 -0.79
C ALA A 828 20.29 29.59 -1.15
N ASP A 829 19.58 28.74 -1.90
CA ASP A 829 20.15 27.50 -2.45
C ASP A 829 21.02 27.83 -3.66
N THR A 830 22.31 28.07 -3.39
CA THR A 830 23.25 28.45 -4.43
C THR A 830 23.54 27.35 -5.45
N ASP A 831 23.23 26.07 -5.16
CA ASP A 831 23.41 24.93 -6.09
C ASP A 831 22.11 24.39 -6.69
N ALA A 832 20.97 25.05 -6.45
CA ALA A 832 19.72 24.83 -7.17
C ALA A 832 19.87 24.98 -8.69
N PHE A 833 19.13 24.17 -9.45
CA PHE A 833 18.99 24.30 -10.90
C PHE A 833 17.50 24.36 -11.27
N ALA A 834 17.23 24.61 -12.55
CA ALA A 834 15.88 24.55 -13.10
C ALA A 834 15.33 23.11 -13.14
N SER A 835 14.02 22.99 -13.35
CA SER A 835 13.30 21.72 -13.49
C SER A 835 12.28 21.77 -14.62
N PHE A 836 11.97 20.60 -15.19
CA PHE A 836 10.77 20.37 -16.01
C PHE A 836 9.74 19.47 -15.31
N ALA A 837 10.07 18.94 -14.12
CA ALA A 837 9.13 18.17 -13.33
C ALA A 837 8.04 19.07 -12.72
N PRO A 838 6.79 18.60 -12.62
CA PRO A 838 5.83 19.15 -11.69
C PRO A 838 6.37 19.11 -10.25
N THR A 839 5.84 19.99 -9.42
CA THR A 839 6.19 20.07 -8.00
C THR A 839 5.16 19.29 -7.19
N SER A 840 5.59 18.53 -6.17
CA SER A 840 4.70 17.79 -5.27
C SER A 840 4.90 18.25 -3.82
N ALA A 841 3.85 18.29 -3.01
CA ALA A 841 3.91 18.74 -1.62
C ALA A 841 3.11 17.83 -0.67
N VAL A 842 3.48 17.88 0.61
CA VAL A 842 2.83 17.21 1.75
C VAL A 842 2.94 18.12 2.99
N PRO A 843 2.22 17.89 4.11
CA PRO A 843 2.28 18.75 5.28
C PRO A 843 3.71 19.13 5.75
N GLY A 844 4.04 20.42 5.64
CA GLY A 844 5.33 20.98 6.04
C GLY A 844 6.49 20.81 5.03
N LEU A 845 6.26 20.16 3.88
CA LEU A 845 7.30 19.86 2.90
C LEU A 845 6.86 20.14 1.45
N VAL A 846 7.82 20.58 0.64
CA VAL A 846 7.67 20.60 -0.83
C VAL A 846 8.89 20.00 -1.52
N PHE A 847 8.62 19.19 -2.54
CA PHE A 847 9.61 18.43 -3.28
C PHE A 847 9.67 18.86 -4.75
N ALA A 848 10.89 19.01 -5.25
CA ALA A 848 11.14 19.33 -6.66
C ALA A 848 12.31 18.50 -7.20
N GLY A 849 12.13 17.94 -8.40
CA GLY A 849 13.21 17.43 -9.23
C GLY A 849 14.10 18.57 -9.77
N GLN A 850 15.10 18.22 -10.58
CA GLN A 850 15.85 19.19 -11.38
C GLN A 850 16.35 18.55 -12.68
N VAL A 851 16.80 19.42 -13.60
CA VAL A 851 17.76 19.08 -14.66
C VAL A 851 19.15 19.65 -14.32
N PRO A 852 20.24 19.20 -14.98
CA PRO A 852 20.37 17.98 -15.78
C PRO A 852 20.68 16.73 -14.93
N PHE A 853 20.79 16.86 -13.60
CA PHE A 853 21.22 15.77 -12.70
C PHE A 853 20.06 15.23 -11.84
N ALA A 854 20.18 13.98 -11.38
CA ALA A 854 19.17 13.20 -10.64
C ALA A 854 18.85 13.69 -9.21
N ILE A 855 18.83 15.01 -8.96
CA ILE A 855 18.73 15.54 -7.59
C ILE A 855 17.29 15.94 -7.27
N LEU A 856 16.66 15.16 -6.41
CA LEU A 856 15.42 15.53 -5.72
C LEU A 856 15.77 16.43 -4.52
N ARG A 857 15.09 17.56 -4.37
CA ARG A 857 15.20 18.44 -3.18
C ARG A 857 13.94 18.40 -2.36
N ALA A 858 14.10 18.54 -1.04
CA ALA A 858 13.03 18.76 -0.07
C ALA A 858 13.25 20.11 0.63
N TYR A 859 12.29 21.03 0.50
CA TYR A 859 12.28 22.33 1.18
C TYR A 859 11.21 22.35 2.28
N ASN A 860 11.50 23.08 3.35
CA ASN A 860 10.57 23.36 4.44
C ASN A 860 9.45 24.33 3.99
N THR A 861 8.21 24.04 4.36
CA THR A 861 7.07 24.97 4.20
C THR A 861 6.50 25.48 5.53
N GLU A 862 6.96 24.97 6.67
CA GLU A 862 6.64 25.53 7.99
C GLU A 862 7.38 26.85 8.24
N GLY A 863 6.69 27.83 8.84
CA GLY A 863 7.29 29.15 9.11
C GLY A 863 7.53 30.02 7.87
N ASP A 864 7.14 29.57 6.67
CA ASP A 864 7.23 30.32 5.42
C ASP A 864 8.67 30.75 5.03
N ASP A 865 9.69 29.95 5.37
CA ASP A 865 11.11 30.31 5.14
C ASP A 865 11.80 29.65 3.94
N GLY A 866 11.20 28.61 3.34
CA GLY A 866 11.72 27.95 2.14
C GLY A 866 13.07 27.24 2.33
N THR A 867 13.47 26.94 3.56
CA THR A 867 14.80 26.39 3.82
C THR A 867 14.98 24.99 3.22
N LEU A 868 16.08 24.79 2.48
CA LEU A 868 16.46 23.48 1.96
C LEU A 868 16.79 22.55 3.13
N LEU A 869 15.97 21.51 3.33
CA LEU A 869 16.18 20.52 4.38
C LEU A 869 17.15 19.42 3.91
N SER A 870 17.00 18.95 2.68
CA SER A 870 17.85 17.87 2.12
C SER A 870 17.77 17.74 0.59
N ARG A 871 18.74 16.99 0.05
CA ARG A 871 18.87 16.69 -1.38
C ARG A 871 19.32 15.23 -1.59
N TYR A 872 18.69 14.52 -2.50
CA TYR A 872 18.92 13.09 -2.77
C TYR A 872 19.38 12.91 -4.21
N ASN A 873 20.50 12.24 -4.43
CA ASN A 873 20.96 11.93 -5.79
C ASN A 873 20.51 10.53 -6.18
N LEU A 874 19.54 10.43 -7.08
CA LEU A 874 18.85 9.17 -7.40
C LEU A 874 19.46 8.41 -8.59
N GLY A 875 20.50 8.96 -9.25
CA GLY A 875 21.12 8.35 -10.42
C GLY A 875 22.01 9.31 -11.22
N ASN A 876 22.01 9.13 -12.54
CA ASN A 876 22.83 9.92 -13.49
C ASN A 876 22.02 10.75 -14.50
N SER A 877 20.70 10.53 -14.60
CA SER A 877 19.79 11.25 -15.49
C SER A 877 18.95 12.26 -14.70
N ALA A 878 18.35 13.27 -15.35
CA ALA A 878 17.55 14.30 -14.66
C ALA A 878 16.28 13.73 -13.98
N LEU A 879 15.54 14.55 -13.24
CA LEU A 879 14.19 14.20 -12.76
C LEU A 879 13.16 15.11 -13.44
N ALA A 880 12.38 14.56 -14.38
CA ALA A 880 11.19 15.19 -14.96
C ALA A 880 9.87 14.58 -14.46
N SER A 881 9.91 13.43 -13.79
CA SER A 881 8.78 12.84 -13.06
C SER A 881 8.53 13.60 -11.75
N ALA A 882 7.26 13.80 -11.38
CA ALA A 882 6.89 14.36 -10.08
C ALA A 882 6.70 13.24 -9.03
N PRO A 883 7.10 13.45 -7.77
CA PRO A 883 6.87 12.47 -6.71
C PRO A 883 5.39 12.21 -6.42
N ALA A 884 5.01 10.95 -6.28
CA ALA A 884 3.75 10.53 -5.64
C ALA A 884 4.01 10.07 -4.20
N PHE A 885 3.06 10.34 -3.29
CA PHE A 885 3.17 10.04 -1.85
C PHE A 885 2.05 9.12 -1.40
N VAL A 886 2.39 7.92 -0.91
CA VAL A 886 1.45 6.88 -0.48
C VAL A 886 2.05 6.10 0.69
N ASP A 887 1.36 6.02 1.83
CA ASP A 887 1.76 5.26 3.04
C ASP A 887 3.20 5.51 3.55
N GLY A 888 3.74 6.72 3.39
CA GLY A 888 5.13 7.02 3.76
C GLY A 888 6.18 6.54 2.76
N LEU A 889 5.76 6.14 1.55
CA LEU A 889 6.61 5.95 0.38
C LEU A 889 6.51 7.14 -0.57
N LEU A 890 7.67 7.60 -1.05
CA LEU A 890 7.81 8.59 -2.11
C LEU A 890 8.27 7.87 -3.38
N LEU A 891 7.42 7.85 -4.41
CA LEU A 891 7.69 7.21 -5.70
C LEU A 891 8.08 8.26 -6.75
N VAL A 892 9.19 8.07 -7.46
CA VAL A 892 9.65 9.02 -8.51
C VAL A 892 10.37 8.33 -9.67
N GLY A 893 10.04 8.74 -10.90
CA GLY A 893 10.68 8.27 -12.14
C GLY A 893 11.97 9.01 -12.49
N GLY A 894 12.93 8.29 -13.08
CA GLY A 894 14.20 8.86 -13.55
C GLY A 894 14.20 9.24 -15.03
N GLY A 895 14.58 10.48 -15.32
CA GLY A 895 15.08 10.91 -16.63
C GLY A 895 14.43 12.16 -17.25
N ILE A 896 14.99 12.58 -18.38
CA ILE A 896 14.41 13.53 -19.35
C ILE A 896 15.02 13.28 -20.72
N GLY A 897 14.30 13.52 -21.80
CA GLY A 897 14.79 13.33 -23.16
C GLY A 897 13.84 13.92 -24.21
N THR A 898 14.27 13.90 -25.47
CA THR A 898 13.40 14.13 -26.63
C THR A 898 14.01 13.41 -27.83
N ARG A 899 13.18 12.68 -28.57
CA ARG A 899 13.57 11.87 -29.73
C ARG A 899 13.54 12.71 -31.01
N THR A 900 14.48 12.44 -31.92
CA THR A 900 14.67 13.23 -33.14
C THR A 900 14.96 12.36 -34.36
N ARG A 901 14.81 12.95 -35.56
CA ARG A 901 15.12 12.30 -36.86
C ARG A 901 16.55 11.72 -36.94
N THR A 902 17.49 12.21 -36.13
CA THR A 902 18.88 11.77 -36.17
C THR A 902 19.23 10.66 -35.19
N GLY A 903 18.40 10.38 -34.17
CA GLY A 903 18.62 9.32 -33.18
C GLY A 903 20.01 9.32 -32.54
N SER A 904 20.61 10.51 -32.36
CA SER A 904 22.03 10.65 -32.01
C SER A 904 22.42 12.00 -31.38
N GLY A 905 21.46 12.88 -31.11
CA GLY A 905 21.67 14.04 -30.25
C GLY A 905 21.80 13.62 -28.77
N PRO A 906 22.31 14.49 -27.89
CA PRO A 906 22.38 14.21 -26.45
C PRO A 906 21.02 13.88 -25.83
N SER A 907 19.93 14.46 -26.36
CA SER A 907 18.56 14.19 -25.93
C SER A 907 18.02 12.84 -26.42
N ASP A 908 18.41 12.38 -27.62
CA ASP A 908 18.11 11.02 -28.11
C ASP A 908 18.78 9.97 -27.22
N ILE A 909 20.05 10.21 -26.86
CA ILE A 909 20.82 9.33 -25.99
C ILE A 909 20.22 9.30 -24.58
N ALA A 910 19.81 10.46 -24.04
CA ALA A 910 19.13 10.54 -22.75
C ALA A 910 17.76 9.82 -22.79
N ALA A 911 16.98 9.99 -23.85
CA ALA A 911 15.69 9.32 -24.07
C ALA A 911 15.79 7.79 -24.10
N GLY A 912 16.92 7.23 -24.55
CA GLY A 912 17.23 5.79 -24.53
C GLY A 912 18.23 5.38 -23.45
N THR A 913 18.34 6.13 -22.35
CA THR A 913 19.18 5.76 -21.20
C THR A 913 18.34 5.05 -20.13
N PRO A 914 18.67 3.81 -19.72
CA PRO A 914 18.01 3.12 -18.63
C PRO A 914 17.93 3.97 -17.36
N SER A 915 16.77 3.98 -16.71
CA SER A 915 16.55 4.64 -15.42
C SER A 915 15.54 3.84 -14.59
N PRO A 916 15.67 3.82 -13.25
CA PRO A 916 14.72 3.10 -12.41
C PRO A 916 13.53 3.97 -12.00
N LEU A 917 12.37 3.34 -11.80
CA LEU A 917 11.40 3.86 -10.84
C LEU A 917 12.02 3.69 -9.44
N THR A 918 12.03 4.76 -8.65
CA THR A 918 12.63 4.76 -7.32
C THR A 918 11.57 4.98 -6.25
N ALA A 919 11.51 4.07 -5.27
CA ALA A 919 10.78 4.27 -4.03
C ALA A 919 11.73 4.73 -2.92
N LEU A 920 11.38 5.81 -2.22
CA LEU A 920 12.09 6.32 -1.05
C LEU A 920 11.22 6.23 0.20
N CYS A 921 11.85 6.07 1.36
CA CYS A 921 11.19 5.83 2.64
C CYS A 921 12.05 6.36 3.80
N VAL A 922 11.47 6.52 4.99
CA VAL A 922 12.19 6.94 6.22
C VAL A 922 12.52 5.71 7.10
N PRO A 923 13.79 5.45 7.45
CA PRO A 923 14.16 4.25 8.21
C PRO A 923 13.41 4.13 9.54
N GLY A 924 12.95 2.93 9.86
CA GLY A 924 12.12 2.67 11.05
C GLY A 924 10.63 2.96 10.90
N THR A 925 10.15 3.36 9.72
CA THR A 925 8.70 3.36 9.40
C THR A 925 8.27 2.03 8.77
N PRO A 926 6.96 1.69 8.74
CA PRO A 926 6.50 0.36 8.30
C PRO A 926 6.90 -0.06 6.88
N ARG A 927 7.22 0.90 6.00
CA ARG A 927 7.59 0.67 4.59
C ARG A 927 9.10 0.78 4.32
N CYS A 928 9.98 0.79 5.34
CA CYS A 928 11.39 1.18 5.16
C CYS A 928 12.48 0.28 5.75
N ASN A 929 12.12 -0.88 6.31
CA ASN A 929 13.09 -1.87 6.79
C ASN A 929 12.85 -3.20 6.07
N ILE A 930 12.85 -3.16 4.73
CA ILE A 930 12.51 -4.31 3.87
C ILE A 930 13.81 -4.97 3.41
N CYS A 931 14.32 -5.85 4.27
CA CYS A 931 15.39 -6.78 3.91
C CYS A 931 14.99 -7.62 2.69
N GLN A 932 15.97 -8.02 1.88
CA GLN A 932 15.86 -8.75 0.60
C GLN A 932 15.55 -7.83 -0.60
N ASN A 933 15.83 -6.53 -0.50
CA ASN A 933 15.60 -5.54 -1.56
C ASN A 933 16.81 -5.35 -2.51
N GLY A 934 17.95 -6.00 -2.22
CA GLY A 934 19.22 -5.90 -2.94
C GLY A 934 20.16 -4.80 -2.45
N LEU A 935 19.85 -4.13 -1.34
CA LEU A 935 20.43 -2.86 -0.93
C LEU A 935 20.76 -2.84 0.58
N VAL A 936 22.02 -3.06 0.95
CA VAL A 936 22.43 -3.09 2.37
C VAL A 936 22.07 -1.80 3.12
N ASP A 937 21.01 -1.85 3.93
CA ASP A 937 20.49 -0.73 4.70
C ASP A 937 21.21 -0.55 6.05
N PRO A 938 21.02 0.58 6.77
CA PRO A 938 21.77 0.87 8.01
C PRO A 938 21.53 -0.10 9.19
N ALA A 939 20.51 -0.96 9.11
CA ALA A 939 20.23 -2.03 10.07
C ALA A 939 20.91 -3.37 9.71
N GLU A 940 21.53 -3.44 8.54
CA GLU A 940 21.92 -4.66 7.85
C GLU A 940 23.44 -4.78 7.73
N GLN A 941 23.91 -5.96 7.34
CA GLN A 941 25.32 -6.28 7.14
C GLN A 941 25.60 -6.71 5.70
N CYS A 942 24.59 -7.25 5.02
CA CYS A 942 24.53 -7.56 3.61
C CYS A 942 23.05 -7.54 3.17
N ASP A 943 22.83 -7.48 1.86
CA ASP A 943 21.60 -7.81 1.17
C ASP A 943 22.04 -8.18 -0.27
N ASP A 944 21.51 -9.25 -0.82
CA ASP A 944 21.77 -9.74 -2.19
C ASP A 944 20.48 -9.95 -3.02
N GLY A 945 19.36 -9.41 -2.54
CA GLY A 945 18.06 -9.36 -3.22
C GLY A 945 17.25 -10.64 -3.08
N ASN A 946 17.52 -11.47 -2.07
CA ASN A 946 16.91 -12.78 -1.94
C ASN A 946 16.89 -13.33 -0.49
N ALA A 947 16.09 -14.37 -0.26
CA ALA A 947 15.80 -14.94 1.07
C ALA A 947 16.62 -16.22 1.41
N THR A 948 17.68 -16.56 0.67
CA THR A 948 18.29 -17.90 0.72
C THR A 948 19.48 -17.98 1.67
N ASP A 949 19.21 -18.25 2.96
CA ASP A 949 20.26 -18.64 3.93
C ASP A 949 21.29 -19.63 3.33
N GLY A 950 22.58 -19.33 3.49
CA GLY A 950 23.70 -20.16 3.08
C GLY A 950 24.31 -19.86 1.70
N ASP A 951 24.01 -18.72 1.08
CA ASP A 951 24.65 -18.22 -0.15
C ASP A 951 25.68 -17.10 0.08
N GLY A 952 25.57 -16.38 1.19
CA GLY A 952 26.33 -15.17 1.49
C GLY A 952 25.60 -14.24 2.48
N CYS A 953 24.27 -14.18 2.37
CA CYS A 953 23.44 -13.36 3.22
C CYS A 953 22.24 -14.13 3.79
N SER A 954 22.01 -14.00 5.10
CA SER A 954 20.81 -14.59 5.69
C SER A 954 19.55 -13.82 5.28
N ALA A 955 18.38 -14.46 5.35
CA ALA A 955 17.06 -13.86 5.12
C ALA A 955 16.70 -12.70 6.09
N ARG A 956 17.60 -12.36 7.03
CA ARG A 956 17.56 -11.21 7.95
C ARG A 956 18.66 -10.17 7.66
N CYS A 957 19.27 -10.22 6.48
CA CYS A 957 20.25 -9.27 5.99
C CYS A 957 21.51 -9.15 6.89
N GLN A 958 22.03 -10.31 7.30
CA GLN A 958 23.24 -10.46 8.12
C GLN A 958 24.27 -11.38 7.46
N THR A 959 25.55 -10.99 7.49
CA THR A 959 26.61 -11.61 6.69
C THR A 959 27.02 -12.96 7.24
N GLU A 960 27.05 -13.96 6.35
CA GLU A 960 27.36 -15.32 6.74
C GLU A 960 28.87 -15.62 6.71
N SER A 961 29.39 -16.19 7.79
CA SER A 961 30.77 -16.68 7.89
C SER A 961 30.82 -18.19 7.65
N PHE A 962 31.55 -18.62 6.62
CA PHE A 962 31.57 -20.01 6.15
C PHE A 962 32.85 -20.77 6.54
N GLN A 963 32.70 -22.05 6.90
CA GLN A 963 33.80 -22.93 7.28
C GLN A 963 33.62 -24.35 6.76
N LEU A 964 34.59 -24.81 5.97
CA LEU A 964 34.60 -26.13 5.33
C LEU A 964 35.43 -27.13 6.13
N TYR A 965 34.86 -28.32 6.36
CA TYR A 965 35.56 -29.49 6.90
C TYR A 965 35.92 -30.47 5.77
N THR A 966 37.10 -31.10 5.87
CA THR A 966 37.54 -32.14 4.92
C THR A 966 38.32 -33.25 5.62
N GLY A 967 38.35 -34.45 5.01
CA GLY A 967 39.00 -35.64 5.58
C GLY A 967 38.00 -36.62 6.20
N SER A 968 38.40 -37.28 7.28
CA SER A 968 37.55 -38.13 8.13
C SER A 968 38.22 -38.29 9.49
N GLY A 969 37.44 -38.22 10.57
CA GLY A 969 37.98 -38.17 11.94
C GLY A 969 38.88 -39.36 12.27
N ALA A 970 40.00 -39.10 12.92
CA ALA A 970 40.90 -40.10 13.49
C ALA A 970 40.74 -40.22 15.03
N GLY A 971 40.07 -39.24 15.65
CA GLY A 971 39.98 -39.08 17.11
C GLY A 971 40.86 -37.92 17.56
N GLY A 972 40.24 -36.85 18.06
CA GLY A 972 40.90 -35.60 18.40
C GLY A 972 39.89 -34.54 18.80
N ARG A 973 40.12 -33.29 18.36
CA ARG A 973 39.27 -32.14 18.68
C ARG A 973 39.31 -31.10 17.56
N VAL A 974 38.19 -30.43 17.31
CA VAL A 974 38.12 -29.20 16.52
C VAL A 974 37.67 -28.07 17.45
N SER A 975 38.24 -26.88 17.29
CA SER A 975 37.91 -25.69 18.09
C SER A 975 37.69 -24.48 17.18
N PHE A 976 36.86 -23.54 17.61
CA PHE A 976 36.56 -22.30 16.89
C PHE A 976 36.03 -21.21 17.83
N ILE A 977 35.95 -19.97 17.34
CA ILE A 977 35.41 -18.83 18.07
C ILE A 977 34.30 -18.21 17.23
N VAL A 978 33.09 -18.10 17.78
CA VAL A 978 31.98 -17.34 17.18
C VAL A 978 31.70 -16.15 18.07
N ASP A 979 31.81 -14.95 17.48
CA ASP A 979 31.46 -13.68 18.12
C ASP A 979 32.11 -13.44 19.50
N GLY A 980 33.36 -13.90 19.63
CA GLY A 980 34.18 -13.82 20.83
C GLY A 980 34.00 -14.97 21.83
N GLN A 981 33.02 -15.85 21.65
CA GLN A 981 32.83 -17.05 22.49
C GLN A 981 33.59 -18.25 21.89
N PHE A 982 34.29 -19.00 22.75
CA PHE A 982 35.10 -20.16 22.36
C PHE A 982 34.31 -21.46 22.43
N PHE A 983 34.42 -22.27 21.38
CA PHE A 983 33.75 -23.56 21.22
C PHE A 983 34.76 -24.65 20.87
N ALA A 984 34.48 -25.88 21.31
CA ALA A 984 35.27 -27.06 20.98
C ALA A 984 34.40 -28.32 20.92
N LEU A 985 34.67 -29.17 19.94
CA LEU A 985 34.04 -30.47 19.72
C LEU A 985 35.09 -31.57 19.70
N ASP A 986 34.90 -32.60 20.51
CA ASP A 986 35.69 -33.84 20.43
C ASP A 986 35.25 -34.66 19.22
N THR A 987 36.23 -35.07 18.40
CA THR A 987 36.00 -35.85 17.18
C THR A 987 36.30 -37.33 17.41
N TYR A 988 35.71 -38.21 16.60
CA TYR A 988 35.88 -39.66 16.73
C TYR A 988 36.29 -40.35 15.42
N ALA A 989 36.89 -41.53 15.55
CA ALA A 989 37.39 -42.33 14.44
C ALA A 989 36.25 -42.70 13.46
N GLY A 990 36.40 -42.30 12.20
CA GLY A 990 35.42 -42.51 11.13
C GLY A 990 34.30 -41.46 11.03
N GLN A 991 34.29 -40.42 11.86
CA GLN A 991 33.36 -39.30 11.74
C GLN A 991 33.50 -38.64 10.35
N SER A 992 32.39 -38.30 9.71
CA SER A 992 32.42 -37.57 8.45
C SER A 992 32.54 -36.06 8.67
N PRO A 993 33.07 -35.30 7.70
CA PRO A 993 33.05 -33.84 7.75
C PRO A 993 31.64 -33.23 7.84
N ALA A 994 30.59 -33.96 7.44
CA ALA A 994 29.21 -33.49 7.52
C ALA A 994 28.63 -33.64 8.93
N ASP A 995 28.88 -34.77 9.60
CA ASP A 995 28.51 -34.96 11.01
C ASP A 995 29.17 -33.87 11.89
N LEU A 996 30.39 -33.46 11.53
CA LEU A 996 31.14 -32.42 12.22
C LEU A 996 30.63 -31.00 11.91
N ALA A 997 30.18 -30.75 10.67
CA ALA A 997 29.54 -29.48 10.30
C ALA A 997 28.22 -29.29 11.08
N ALA A 998 27.37 -30.30 11.09
CA ALA A 998 26.10 -30.28 11.83
C ALA A 998 26.32 -30.14 13.35
N ALA A 999 27.30 -30.86 13.92
CA ALA A 999 27.65 -30.72 15.33
C ALA A 999 28.18 -29.31 15.67
N SER A 1000 28.88 -28.64 14.74
CA SER A 1000 29.38 -27.27 14.94
C SER A 1000 28.25 -26.25 14.95
N ALA A 1001 27.28 -26.38 14.05
CA ALA A 1001 26.08 -25.54 14.03
C ALA A 1001 25.24 -25.72 15.31
N ALA A 1002 24.91 -26.97 15.68
CA ALA A 1002 24.11 -27.25 16.88
C ALA A 1002 24.77 -26.76 18.19
N LEU A 1003 26.10 -26.73 18.26
CA LEU A 1003 26.84 -26.20 19.41
C LEU A 1003 26.77 -24.66 19.51
N ILE A 1004 26.53 -23.95 18.40
CA ILE A 1004 26.32 -22.50 18.37
C ILE A 1004 24.88 -22.18 18.78
N ASN A 1005 23.88 -22.83 18.16
CA ASN A 1005 22.45 -22.56 18.42
C ASN A 1005 22.06 -22.86 19.88
N SER A 1006 22.70 -23.86 20.50
CA SER A 1006 22.48 -24.18 21.92
C SER A 1006 23.13 -23.20 22.93
N ASN A 1007 23.82 -22.14 22.46
CA ASN A 1007 24.39 -21.11 23.33
C ASN A 1007 23.42 -19.92 23.49
N ALA A 1008 22.69 -19.89 24.60
CA ALA A 1008 21.73 -18.83 24.92
C ALA A 1008 22.30 -17.40 24.83
N ALA A 1009 23.57 -17.17 25.19
CA ALA A 1009 24.20 -15.85 25.12
C ALA A 1009 24.66 -15.43 23.70
N LEU A 1010 24.50 -16.32 22.72
CA LEU A 1010 24.53 -16.01 21.29
C LEU A 1010 23.10 -15.87 20.73
N GLY A 1011 22.17 -16.72 21.16
CA GLY A 1011 20.73 -16.60 20.83
C GLY A 1011 20.11 -15.27 21.25
N GLU A 1012 20.41 -14.77 22.45
CA GLU A 1012 20.06 -13.41 22.95
C GLU A 1012 20.53 -12.27 22.03
N ARG A 1013 21.50 -12.55 21.14
CA ARG A 1013 22.10 -11.60 20.21
C ARG A 1013 21.68 -11.87 18.75
N GLY A 1014 20.72 -12.76 18.52
CA GLY A 1014 20.24 -13.14 17.19
C GLY A 1014 21.19 -14.04 16.38
N VAL A 1015 22.23 -14.60 17.01
CA VAL A 1015 23.24 -15.44 16.33
C VAL A 1015 22.75 -16.88 16.20
N SER A 1016 22.76 -17.39 14.98
CA SER A 1016 22.41 -18.76 14.59
C SER A 1016 23.47 -19.35 13.66
N ALA A 1017 23.42 -20.67 13.47
CA ALA A 1017 24.29 -21.41 12.58
C ALA A 1017 23.55 -22.57 11.91
N GLN A 1018 23.98 -22.90 10.70
CA GLN A 1018 23.45 -23.98 9.87
C GLN A 1018 24.60 -24.79 9.22
N SER A 1019 24.26 -25.91 8.57
CA SER A 1019 25.24 -26.75 7.87
C SER A 1019 24.70 -27.39 6.59
N ARG A 1020 25.52 -27.41 5.54
CA ARG A 1020 25.19 -27.98 4.22
C ARG A 1020 26.34 -28.85 3.74
N ASP A 1021 26.09 -30.14 3.58
CA ASP A 1021 27.14 -31.17 3.40
C ASP A 1021 28.27 -31.01 4.44
N LYS A 1022 29.46 -30.57 4.00
CA LYS A 1022 30.69 -30.47 4.81
C LYS A 1022 30.99 -29.04 5.26
N LEU A 1023 30.12 -28.11 4.91
CA LEU A 1023 30.20 -26.69 5.19
C LEU A 1023 29.30 -26.41 6.38
N PHE A 1024 29.76 -25.63 7.35
CA PHE A 1024 28.87 -24.94 8.27
C PHE A 1024 29.04 -23.43 8.12
N TYR A 1025 27.98 -22.69 8.45
CA TYR A 1025 27.94 -21.24 8.34
C TYR A 1025 27.10 -20.64 9.46
N THR A 1026 27.28 -19.34 9.71
CA THR A 1026 26.67 -18.60 10.81
C THR A 1026 26.61 -17.11 10.49
N ASN A 1027 25.55 -16.42 10.88
CA ASN A 1027 25.35 -14.97 10.70
C ASN A 1027 26.21 -14.10 11.66
N ALA A 1028 27.37 -14.62 12.09
CA ALA A 1028 28.20 -14.05 13.13
C ALA A 1028 29.70 -14.26 12.83
N VAL A 1029 30.57 -13.55 13.56
CA VAL A 1029 32.00 -13.50 13.23
C VAL A 1029 32.71 -14.79 13.66
N LEU A 1030 32.87 -15.72 12.72
CA LEU A 1030 33.62 -16.97 12.91
C LEU A 1030 35.12 -16.75 12.72
N THR A 1031 35.91 -17.09 13.74
CA THR A 1031 37.37 -16.93 13.75
C THR A 1031 38.06 -18.07 14.50
N GLY A 1032 39.40 -18.15 14.40
CA GLY A 1032 40.22 -19.01 15.26
C GLY A 1032 40.01 -20.52 15.07
N VAL A 1033 39.48 -20.95 13.91
CA VAL A 1033 39.17 -22.36 13.65
C VAL A 1033 40.45 -23.20 13.57
N THR A 1034 40.52 -24.29 14.35
CA THR A 1034 41.66 -25.22 14.39
C THR A 1034 41.20 -26.68 14.49
N SER A 1035 42.07 -27.60 14.07
CA SER A 1035 41.92 -29.04 14.28
C SER A 1035 43.16 -29.62 14.96
N GLU A 1036 42.93 -30.38 16.03
CA GLU A 1036 43.89 -31.28 16.68
C GLU A 1036 43.68 -32.75 16.24
N ASP A 1037 42.62 -33.04 15.47
CA ASP A 1037 42.40 -34.35 14.85
C ASP A 1037 43.22 -34.46 13.55
N PRO A 1038 44.19 -35.40 13.45
CA PRO A 1038 45.06 -35.52 12.28
C PRO A 1038 44.36 -36.06 11.02
N GLY A 1039 43.09 -36.47 11.12
CA GLY A 1039 42.22 -36.87 10.02
C GLY A 1039 41.29 -35.76 9.51
N ILE A 1040 41.13 -34.64 10.24
CA ILE A 1040 40.29 -33.50 9.84
C ILE A 1040 41.13 -32.27 9.48
N SER A 1041 40.89 -31.73 8.30
CA SER A 1041 41.44 -30.46 7.82
C SER A 1041 40.35 -29.39 7.75
N VAL A 1042 40.68 -28.19 8.21
CA VAL A 1042 39.77 -27.03 8.30
C VAL A 1042 40.18 -25.95 7.30
N THR A 1043 39.22 -25.43 6.52
CA THR A 1043 39.43 -24.30 5.60
C THR A 1043 38.30 -23.28 5.76
N GLN A 1044 38.61 -22.09 6.25
CA GLN A 1044 37.64 -20.99 6.26
C GLN A 1044 37.39 -20.53 4.82
N VAL A 1045 36.13 -20.35 4.44
CA VAL A 1045 35.74 -19.96 3.07
C VAL A 1045 35.46 -18.45 3.05
N PRO A 1046 35.98 -17.68 2.08
CA PRO A 1046 35.64 -16.26 1.95
C PRO A 1046 34.15 -16.07 1.64
N PRO A 1047 33.51 -14.97 2.05
CA PRO A 1047 32.17 -14.62 1.57
C PRO A 1047 32.14 -14.53 0.03
N GLY A 1048 31.12 -15.13 -0.58
CA GLY A 1048 30.90 -15.14 -2.04
C GLY A 1048 31.89 -15.98 -2.86
N CYS A 1049 32.17 -17.24 -2.45
CA CYS A 1049 33.21 -18.08 -3.04
C CYS A 1049 32.81 -19.54 -3.33
#